data_AF-A0A1D9QCD4-F1
#
_entry.id   AF-A0A1D9QCD4-F1
#
_cell.length_a   1.000
_cell.length_b   1.000
_cell.length_c   1.000
_cell.angle_alpha   90.00
_cell.angle_beta   90.00
_cell.angle_gamma   90.00
#
_symmetry.space_group_name_H-M   'P 1'
#
loop_
_entity.id
_entity.type
_entity.pdbx_description
1 polymer ?
#
loop_
_entity_poly.entity_id
_entity_poly.type
_entity_poly.pdbx_seq_one_letter_code
_entity_poly.pdbx_strand_id
1 'polypeptide(L)'
;MSSNDVIPNSPAGWKHYSESHSLPTLPQRTNLVAKDSKYVLRDIYVDAPAAIATSTSSFTNIYADVLAFPTPNTTITIPQDGVVNLVCRTVTASGPLTLTLDHATTDESVFMIYGSTFDQPISYKLNSSTTPAITLDLSPSSGNLGAQIDIINGEATLTYLDRYVDLSMSDVEFKNCLVTQLRIASILFWIQPSLALALTSHVARATDSSEAGALLNLQAHALGQQITASVLTGPNMNYAPVLTLSLYKQVLDGAIATTSAFETQYNRFSDKGTAIADQKIAWKAMLDQTVDSIALQQTLVNNALARWNSATAILNSAEATLRAHQILLQKRQWQFHAGIEVWKIKQTINTIVEVLQVVVGFAMAIGELAIGDPAGAAAAPAAAASAVKVATKAANVENSFLKPQTIKAIKSSTEAVFKLYQSTSTSVNDIRIKIDRGTDNTSKVVLNTAGGDVSGDNQPNADLAEILSLAAWDDWMLESDAQMAYAVAQSIGGAGAYQLELRRHAIDGKLLVQARAQAVKLGQEYIQLRLQLHATQANKLRLQQLYDTYQGEEEAALEAQGYFYDQVSMLRNSIMVYMRDAVWAYKYYTLSDSSIALDPLKTTLQYQQDSQMILQEVTSCKENYSSDFTPFSLGIQTLELPLSYPNSVVTALQSDSHSVTITFSPSVTSTSTSTSITPAISSSILPPITGPFTSGSRFRVFGMRAFLLGAKPLPSSFSSVTSKAPILLTISTSGIYNDVKDNVVYGYTMKPLERTFKYMVAKDGTVQLPYTFDSIIHSADYVDPTAFAQWTVKIENANSLDLSGLTGLELYWEGNARLNHGGGNA
;
A
#
# COMPACT_ATOMS: atom_id res chain seq x y z
N MET A 1 -9.02 8.54 6.09
CA MET A 1 -9.79 8.48 4.83
C MET A 1 -11.24 8.80 5.17
N SER A 2 -11.91 9.66 4.39
CA SER A 2 -13.21 10.25 4.76
C SER A 2 -14.36 9.24 4.73
N SER A 3 -15.44 9.51 5.46
CA SER A 3 -16.65 8.68 5.57
C SER A 3 -17.59 8.71 4.35
N ASN A 4 -17.23 9.38 3.25
CA ASN A 4 -18.08 9.53 2.05
C ASN A 4 -17.50 8.82 0.81
N ASP A 5 -17.12 7.55 0.95
CA ASP A 5 -16.56 6.72 -0.14
C ASP A 5 -17.65 5.85 -0.82
N VAL A 6 -18.84 6.42 -1.07
CA VAL A 6 -19.94 5.72 -1.73
C VAL A 6 -19.83 5.86 -3.24
N ILE A 7 -19.69 4.72 -3.93
CA ILE A 7 -19.70 4.68 -5.40
C ILE A 7 -21.16 4.80 -5.90
N PRO A 8 -21.46 5.73 -6.82
CA PRO A 8 -22.80 5.83 -7.42
C PRO A 8 -23.20 4.55 -8.16
N ASN A 9 -24.50 4.29 -8.29
CA ASN A 9 -25.03 3.11 -8.98
C ASN A 9 -26.29 3.40 -9.82
N SER A 10 -26.49 4.67 -10.19
CA SER A 10 -27.64 5.12 -10.97
C SER A 10 -27.25 6.25 -11.93
N PRO A 11 -27.97 6.45 -13.04
CA PRO A 11 -27.69 7.54 -13.98
C PRO A 11 -27.61 8.91 -13.31
N ALA A 12 -28.52 9.21 -12.38
CA ALA A 12 -28.53 10.49 -11.67
C ALA A 12 -27.31 10.66 -10.74
N GLY A 13 -26.94 9.61 -10.01
CA GLY A 13 -25.77 9.62 -9.14
C GLY A 13 -24.47 9.81 -9.93
N TRP A 14 -24.34 9.13 -11.07
CA TRP A 14 -23.18 9.29 -11.95
C TRP A 14 -23.13 10.65 -12.65
N LYS A 15 -24.28 11.22 -13.02
CA LYS A 15 -24.34 12.58 -13.56
C LYS A 15 -23.82 13.58 -12.53
N HIS A 16 -24.28 13.50 -11.28
CA HIS A 16 -23.78 14.33 -10.19
C HIS A 16 -22.26 14.17 -9.99
N TYR A 17 -21.74 12.95 -10.07
CA TYR A 17 -20.30 12.70 -10.07
C TYR A 17 -19.57 13.50 -11.15
N SER A 18 -20.04 13.44 -12.41
CA SER A 18 -19.40 14.15 -13.54
C SER A 18 -19.43 15.68 -13.42
N GLU A 19 -20.35 16.21 -12.60
CA GLU A 19 -20.54 17.63 -12.32
C GLU A 19 -19.82 18.10 -11.04
N SER A 20 -19.24 17.17 -10.28
CA SER A 20 -18.58 17.43 -8.98
C SER A 20 -17.06 17.62 -9.11
N HIS A 21 -16.37 17.90 -7.99
CA HIS A 21 -14.89 17.94 -7.86
C HIS A 21 -14.15 18.70 -8.97
N SER A 22 -14.72 19.79 -9.47
CA SER A 22 -14.17 20.58 -10.57
C SER A 22 -13.87 19.77 -11.85
N LEU A 23 -14.43 18.57 -11.99
CA LEU A 23 -14.32 17.77 -13.22
C LEU A 23 -14.79 18.55 -14.47
N PRO A 24 -15.81 19.45 -14.38
CA PRO A 24 -16.19 20.29 -15.51
C PRO A 24 -15.12 21.27 -16.00
N THR A 25 -14.07 21.54 -15.21
CA THR A 25 -12.99 22.46 -15.59
C THR A 25 -11.77 21.75 -16.16
N LEU A 26 -11.79 20.41 -16.29
CA LEU A 26 -10.69 19.66 -16.90
C LEU A 26 -10.51 20.06 -18.37
N PRO A 27 -9.29 20.43 -18.80
CA PRO A 27 -9.04 20.74 -20.20
C PRO A 27 -9.15 19.48 -21.05
N GLN A 28 -9.60 19.65 -22.29
CA GLN A 28 -9.78 18.56 -23.24
C GLN A 28 -10.61 17.40 -22.65
N ARG A 29 -11.61 17.65 -21.80
CA ARG A 29 -12.46 16.59 -21.23
C ARG A 29 -13.48 16.01 -22.21
N THR A 30 -13.87 16.82 -23.20
CA THR A 30 -14.88 16.47 -24.20
C THR A 30 -14.31 16.70 -25.60
N ASN A 31 -14.74 15.89 -26.55
CA ASN A 31 -14.49 16.11 -27.97
C ASN A 31 -15.65 15.53 -28.80
N LEU A 32 -16.00 16.21 -29.89
CA LEU A 32 -16.99 15.76 -30.85
C LEU A 32 -16.43 15.91 -32.27
N VAL A 33 -16.31 14.78 -32.97
CA VAL A 33 -15.97 14.73 -34.38
C VAL A 33 -17.17 14.17 -35.13
N ALA A 34 -17.91 15.03 -35.82
CA ALA A 34 -19.04 14.64 -36.66
C ALA A 34 -18.70 14.88 -38.13
N LYS A 35 -18.45 13.79 -38.88
CA LYS A 35 -18.21 13.78 -40.33
C LYS A 35 -19.12 12.75 -40.98
N ASP A 36 -19.40 12.88 -42.27
CA ASP A 36 -20.34 12.01 -42.99
C ASP A 36 -20.09 10.51 -42.77
N SER A 37 -18.82 10.08 -42.74
CA SER A 37 -18.44 8.68 -42.53
C SER A 37 -18.15 8.30 -41.08
N LYS A 38 -18.00 9.26 -40.16
CA LYS A 38 -17.49 9.00 -38.81
C LYS A 38 -18.04 9.99 -37.78
N TYR A 39 -18.65 9.43 -36.74
CA TYR A 39 -19.06 10.12 -35.52
C TYR A 39 -18.20 9.62 -34.36
N VAL A 40 -17.52 10.54 -33.67
CA VAL A 40 -16.78 10.24 -32.43
C VAL A 40 -17.21 11.22 -31.37
N LEU A 41 -17.73 10.72 -30.26
CA LEU A 41 -18.00 11.51 -29.06
C LEU A 41 -17.16 10.99 -27.91
N ARG A 42 -16.50 11.91 -27.20
CA ARG A 42 -15.86 11.63 -25.93
C ARG A 42 -16.36 12.59 -24.87
N ASP A 43 -16.75 12.09 -23.70
CA ASP A 43 -17.04 12.91 -22.53
C ASP A 43 -16.86 12.10 -21.23
N ILE A 44 -16.99 12.72 -20.06
CA ILE A 44 -17.00 12.03 -18.76
C ILE A 44 -18.31 11.26 -18.60
N TYR A 45 -19.45 11.90 -18.89
CA TYR A 45 -20.78 11.32 -18.81
C TYR A 45 -21.49 11.50 -20.15
N VAL A 46 -21.97 10.41 -20.73
CA VAL A 46 -22.72 10.44 -21.99
C VAL A 46 -24.11 9.84 -21.79
N ASP A 47 -25.14 10.60 -22.17
CA ASP A 47 -26.49 10.07 -22.41
C ASP A 47 -26.46 9.29 -23.73
N ALA A 48 -26.37 7.97 -23.64
CA ALA A 48 -26.09 7.12 -24.80
C ALA A 48 -27.21 7.17 -25.86
N PRO A 49 -28.51 7.04 -25.50
CA PRO A 49 -29.59 7.18 -26.48
C PRO A 49 -29.55 8.51 -27.22
N ALA A 50 -29.34 9.62 -26.50
CA ALA A 50 -29.28 10.95 -27.11
C ALA A 50 -28.09 11.07 -28.06
N ALA A 51 -26.90 10.63 -27.65
CA ALA A 51 -25.69 10.71 -28.47
C ALA A 51 -25.81 9.86 -29.75
N ILE A 52 -26.28 8.61 -29.63
CA ILE A 52 -26.45 7.70 -30.78
C ILE A 52 -27.47 8.29 -31.77
N ALA A 53 -28.59 8.82 -31.29
CA ALA A 53 -29.63 9.39 -32.16
C ALA A 53 -29.15 10.63 -32.95
N THR A 54 -28.09 11.31 -32.48
CA THR A 54 -27.48 12.43 -33.22
C THR A 54 -26.51 11.99 -34.31
N SER A 55 -26.08 10.73 -34.32
CA SER A 55 -25.17 10.21 -35.34
C SER A 55 -25.93 9.80 -36.59
N THR A 56 -25.47 10.26 -37.75
CA THR A 56 -25.92 9.79 -39.07
C THR A 56 -24.82 9.03 -39.81
N SER A 57 -23.70 8.76 -39.14
CA SER A 57 -22.47 8.24 -39.74
C SER A 57 -22.41 6.72 -39.64
N SER A 58 -21.88 6.05 -40.68
CA SER A 58 -21.68 4.59 -40.68
C SER A 58 -20.81 4.10 -39.51
N PHE A 59 -19.84 4.89 -39.05
CA PHE A 59 -19.03 4.56 -37.87
C PHE A 59 -19.34 5.50 -36.72
N THR A 60 -19.94 4.98 -35.65
CA THR A 60 -20.25 5.72 -34.42
C THR A 60 -19.42 5.16 -33.28
N ASN A 61 -18.47 5.95 -32.76
CA ASN A 61 -17.67 5.60 -31.59
C ASN A 61 -18.00 6.54 -30.43
N ILE A 62 -18.36 5.99 -29.28
CA ILE A 62 -18.61 6.75 -28.06
C ILE A 62 -17.66 6.26 -26.97
N TYR A 63 -16.86 7.18 -26.45
CA TYR A 63 -15.88 6.94 -25.39
C TYR A 63 -16.29 7.71 -24.13
N ALA A 64 -16.56 7.03 -23.02
CA ALA A 64 -16.98 7.70 -21.79
C ALA A 64 -16.40 7.09 -20.52
N ASP A 65 -16.33 7.85 -19.43
CA ASP A 65 -16.19 7.22 -18.11
C ASP A 65 -17.50 6.54 -17.71
N VAL A 66 -18.62 7.25 -17.86
CA VAL A 66 -19.97 6.74 -17.61
C VAL A 66 -20.82 6.85 -18.86
N LEU A 67 -21.37 5.71 -19.27
CA LEU A 67 -22.39 5.61 -20.31
C LEU A 67 -23.75 5.35 -19.66
N ALA A 68 -24.66 6.31 -19.79
CA ALA A 68 -25.95 6.28 -19.12
C ALA A 68 -27.10 6.01 -20.08
N PHE A 69 -27.99 5.13 -19.64
CA PHE A 69 -29.27 4.82 -20.27
C PHE A 69 -30.40 5.24 -19.31
N PRO A 70 -30.95 6.45 -19.45
CA PRO A 70 -31.97 6.96 -18.53
C PRO A 70 -33.22 6.07 -18.47
N THR A 71 -33.51 5.34 -19.56
CA THR A 71 -34.67 4.44 -19.68
C THR A 71 -34.25 2.97 -19.77
N PRO A 72 -35.00 2.03 -19.14
CA PRO A 72 -34.70 0.59 -19.21
C PRO A 72 -34.86 -0.03 -20.60
N ASN A 73 -35.57 0.63 -21.52
CA ASN A 73 -35.70 0.20 -22.91
C ASN A 73 -35.12 1.30 -23.80
N THR A 74 -34.18 0.93 -24.66
CA THR A 74 -33.54 1.85 -25.60
C THR A 74 -33.46 1.21 -26.97
N THR A 75 -33.87 1.93 -28.02
CA THR A 75 -33.66 1.51 -29.41
C THR A 75 -32.37 2.14 -29.93
N ILE A 76 -31.49 1.32 -30.52
CA ILE A 76 -30.24 1.73 -31.13
C ILE A 76 -30.37 1.49 -32.63
N THR A 77 -30.39 2.57 -33.41
CA THR A 77 -30.36 2.48 -34.87
C THR A 77 -28.92 2.31 -35.34
N ILE A 78 -28.67 1.26 -36.10
CA ILE A 78 -27.37 0.94 -36.69
C ILE A 78 -27.48 1.22 -38.21
N PRO A 79 -26.69 2.16 -38.75
CA PRO A 79 -26.68 2.46 -40.18
C PRO A 79 -26.31 1.24 -41.03
N GLN A 80 -26.67 1.28 -42.32
CA GLN A 80 -26.26 0.27 -43.30
C GLN A 80 -24.72 0.18 -43.37
N ASP A 81 -24.19 -1.05 -43.38
CA ASP A 81 -22.74 -1.33 -43.28
C ASP A 81 -22.07 -0.63 -42.08
N GLY A 82 -22.84 -0.42 -41.01
CA GLY A 82 -22.48 0.45 -39.90
C GLY A 82 -21.90 -0.28 -38.70
N VAL A 83 -21.09 0.45 -37.95
CA VAL A 83 -20.52 0.02 -36.66
C VAL A 83 -20.90 1.04 -35.59
N VAL A 84 -21.57 0.57 -34.54
CA VAL A 84 -21.79 1.33 -33.31
C VAL A 84 -20.93 0.72 -32.21
N ASN A 85 -19.95 1.48 -31.73
CA ASN A 85 -18.98 1.05 -30.74
C ASN A 85 -19.04 1.94 -29.50
N LEU A 86 -19.40 1.34 -28.37
CA LEU A 86 -19.56 2.01 -27.09
C LEU A 86 -18.48 1.51 -26.12
N VAL A 87 -17.59 2.38 -25.67
CA VAL A 87 -16.49 2.01 -24.77
C VAL A 87 -16.52 2.87 -23.53
N CYS A 88 -16.63 2.24 -22.36
CA CYS A 88 -16.68 2.98 -21.11
C CYS A 88 -16.14 2.20 -19.90
N ARG A 89 -16.02 2.88 -18.75
CA ARG A 89 -15.82 2.19 -17.46
C ARG A 89 -17.15 1.67 -16.92
N THR A 90 -18.16 2.53 -16.85
CA THR A 90 -19.45 2.20 -16.21
C THR A 90 -20.60 2.32 -17.19
N VAL A 91 -21.41 1.26 -17.30
CA VAL A 91 -22.74 1.31 -17.91
C VAL A 91 -23.79 1.37 -16.82
N THR A 92 -24.65 2.40 -16.87
CA THR A 92 -25.67 2.63 -15.84
C THR A 92 -27.05 2.83 -16.45
N ALA A 93 -28.07 2.32 -15.77
CA ALA A 93 -29.46 2.45 -16.18
C ALA A 93 -30.38 2.57 -14.95
N SER A 94 -31.59 3.09 -15.14
CA SER A 94 -32.59 3.22 -14.06
C SER A 94 -33.23 1.89 -13.64
N GLY A 95 -32.97 0.81 -14.39
CA GLY A 95 -33.36 -0.57 -14.12
C GLY A 95 -32.72 -1.52 -15.15
N PRO A 96 -33.07 -2.82 -15.17
CA PRO A 96 -32.53 -3.77 -16.15
C PRO A 96 -32.67 -3.26 -17.59
N LEU A 97 -31.55 -3.16 -18.30
CA LEU A 97 -31.47 -2.49 -19.60
C LEU A 97 -31.72 -3.49 -20.74
N THR A 98 -32.67 -3.17 -21.61
CA THR A 98 -32.92 -3.88 -22.88
C THR A 98 -32.60 -2.99 -24.06
N LEU A 99 -31.58 -3.37 -24.84
CA LEU A 99 -31.16 -2.73 -26.08
C LEU A 99 -31.89 -3.37 -27.27
N THR A 100 -32.73 -2.59 -27.96
CA THR A 100 -33.38 -3.02 -29.20
C THR A 100 -32.53 -2.53 -30.37
N LEU A 101 -31.88 -3.44 -31.08
CA LEU A 101 -31.02 -3.13 -32.21
C LEU A 101 -31.85 -3.06 -33.50
N ASP A 102 -31.93 -1.88 -34.08
CA ASP A 102 -32.65 -1.59 -35.32
C ASP A 102 -31.62 -1.41 -36.45
N HIS A 103 -31.59 -2.35 -37.40
CA HIS A 103 -30.58 -2.43 -38.45
C HIS A 103 -31.23 -2.31 -39.84
N ALA A 104 -30.45 -1.89 -40.83
CA ALA A 104 -30.89 -1.91 -42.22
C ALA A 104 -31.00 -3.35 -42.76
N THR A 105 -32.07 -3.66 -43.49
CA THR A 105 -32.56 -5.03 -43.74
C THR A 105 -31.71 -5.93 -44.65
N THR A 106 -30.61 -5.46 -45.25
CA THR A 106 -29.93 -6.17 -46.35
C THR A 106 -28.44 -6.46 -46.16
N ASP A 107 -27.79 -5.97 -45.10
CA ASP A 107 -26.32 -5.90 -45.04
C ASP A 107 -25.74 -6.26 -43.66
N GLU A 108 -24.40 -6.31 -43.58
CA GLU A 108 -23.64 -6.60 -42.35
C GLU A 108 -23.60 -5.35 -41.46
N SER A 109 -23.84 -5.51 -40.15
CA SER A 109 -23.83 -4.41 -39.19
C SER A 109 -23.33 -4.89 -37.85
N VAL A 110 -22.57 -4.06 -37.14
CA VAL A 110 -21.90 -4.46 -35.89
C VAL A 110 -22.27 -3.53 -34.75
N PHE A 111 -22.68 -4.11 -33.63
CA PHE A 111 -22.83 -3.40 -32.36
C PHE A 111 -21.82 -3.93 -31.34
N MET A 112 -21.06 -3.03 -30.73
CA MET A 112 -20.11 -3.36 -29.68
C MET A 112 -20.35 -2.51 -28.44
N ILE A 113 -20.30 -3.15 -27.28
CA ILE A 113 -20.31 -2.48 -25.98
C ILE A 113 -19.22 -3.06 -25.09
N TYR A 114 -18.41 -2.17 -24.51
CA TYR A 114 -17.37 -2.48 -23.53
C TYR A 114 -17.64 -1.76 -22.21
N GLY A 115 -17.33 -2.44 -21.10
CA GLY A 115 -17.50 -1.93 -19.76
C GLY A 115 -16.61 -2.64 -18.74
N SER A 116 -16.42 -2.01 -17.58
CA SER A 116 -15.82 -2.65 -16.39
C SER A 116 -16.82 -2.82 -15.25
N THR A 117 -17.82 -1.95 -15.19
CA THR A 117 -18.88 -1.95 -14.17
C THR A 117 -20.23 -1.80 -14.87
N PHE A 118 -21.19 -2.62 -14.44
CA PHE A 118 -22.54 -2.65 -14.98
C PHE A 118 -23.51 -2.55 -13.80
N ASP A 119 -24.14 -1.39 -13.61
CA ASP A 119 -25.04 -1.15 -12.46
C ASP A 119 -26.33 -1.97 -12.54
N GLN A 120 -26.70 -2.39 -13.75
CA GLN A 120 -27.90 -3.15 -14.06
C GLN A 120 -27.59 -4.24 -15.09
N PRO A 121 -28.30 -5.39 -15.08
CA PRO A 121 -28.18 -6.39 -16.13
C PRO A 121 -28.53 -5.80 -17.50
N ILE A 122 -27.79 -6.21 -18.53
CA ILE A 122 -28.00 -5.78 -19.92
C ILE A 122 -28.50 -6.95 -20.74
N SER A 123 -29.51 -6.72 -21.57
CA SER A 123 -30.00 -7.67 -22.57
C SER A 123 -30.14 -6.98 -23.92
N TYR A 124 -30.09 -7.74 -25.01
CA TYR A 124 -30.33 -7.22 -26.36
C TYR A 124 -31.40 -8.02 -27.11
N LYS A 125 -32.04 -7.39 -28.09
CA LYS A 125 -32.89 -8.04 -29.08
C LYS A 125 -32.85 -7.29 -30.41
N LEU A 126 -33.09 -7.99 -31.52
CA LEU A 126 -33.30 -7.34 -32.82
C LEU A 126 -34.72 -6.76 -32.89
N ASN A 127 -34.87 -5.58 -33.50
CA ASN A 127 -36.17 -4.94 -33.71
C ASN A 127 -37.12 -5.82 -34.56
N SER A 128 -36.56 -6.55 -35.53
CA SER A 128 -37.28 -7.48 -36.40
C SER A 128 -37.65 -8.82 -35.74
N SER A 129 -37.13 -9.13 -34.56
CA SER A 129 -37.29 -10.45 -33.93
C SER A 129 -38.46 -10.48 -32.94
N THR A 130 -39.17 -11.60 -32.95
CA THR A 130 -40.19 -11.95 -31.93
C THR A 130 -39.61 -12.75 -30.77
N THR A 131 -38.32 -13.09 -30.81
CA THR A 131 -37.64 -13.84 -29.75
C THR A 131 -37.48 -12.98 -28.48
N PRO A 132 -37.44 -13.60 -27.29
CA PRO A 132 -37.09 -12.92 -26.05
C PRO A 132 -35.71 -12.25 -26.14
N ALA A 133 -35.50 -11.20 -25.35
CA ALA A 133 -34.20 -10.56 -25.24
C ALA A 133 -33.16 -11.52 -24.63
N ILE A 134 -31.95 -11.49 -25.16
CA ILE A 134 -30.83 -12.31 -24.72
C ILE A 134 -30.03 -11.49 -23.72
N THR A 135 -29.87 -12.02 -22.49
CA THR A 135 -29.05 -11.39 -21.46
C THR A 135 -27.57 -11.53 -21.77
N LEU A 136 -26.83 -10.42 -21.64
CA LEU A 136 -25.39 -10.39 -21.84
C LEU A 136 -24.69 -10.74 -20.52
N ASP A 137 -23.81 -11.75 -20.53
CA ASP A 137 -22.99 -12.13 -19.39
C ASP A 137 -21.75 -11.23 -19.25
N LEU A 138 -21.99 -9.95 -18.96
CA LEU A 138 -20.96 -8.93 -18.77
C LEU A 138 -20.73 -8.69 -17.27
N SER A 139 -19.62 -9.20 -16.76
CA SER A 139 -19.25 -8.96 -15.36
C SER A 139 -17.76 -9.23 -15.12
N PRO A 140 -17.17 -8.63 -14.07
CA PRO A 140 -15.87 -9.05 -13.56
C PRO A 140 -15.75 -10.57 -13.32
N SER A 141 -16.83 -11.22 -12.87
CA SER A 141 -16.87 -12.66 -12.57
C SER A 141 -16.91 -13.57 -13.78
N SER A 142 -17.50 -13.12 -14.90
CA SER A 142 -17.52 -13.90 -16.15
C SER A 142 -16.23 -13.74 -16.95
N GLY A 143 -15.42 -12.71 -16.65
CA GLY A 143 -14.21 -12.37 -17.40
C GLY A 143 -14.49 -11.64 -18.72
N ASN A 144 -15.77 -11.44 -19.09
CA ASN A 144 -16.17 -10.75 -20.30
C ASN A 144 -16.19 -9.23 -20.07
N LEU A 145 -15.33 -8.50 -20.78
CA LEU A 145 -15.22 -7.04 -20.73
C LEU A 145 -16.10 -6.35 -21.78
N GLY A 146 -16.54 -7.09 -22.80
CA GLY A 146 -17.44 -6.56 -23.82
C GLY A 146 -18.22 -7.64 -24.55
N ALA A 147 -19.16 -7.18 -25.36
CA ALA A 147 -19.97 -8.00 -26.25
C ALA A 147 -19.99 -7.36 -27.64
N GLN A 148 -19.73 -8.18 -28.66
CA GLN A 148 -19.90 -7.86 -30.07
C GLN A 148 -21.10 -8.62 -30.61
N ILE A 149 -22.00 -7.91 -31.28
CA ILE A 149 -23.18 -8.45 -31.92
C ILE A 149 -23.07 -8.15 -33.41
N ASP A 150 -22.74 -9.18 -34.18
CA ASP A 150 -22.69 -9.12 -35.64
C ASP A 150 -24.06 -9.46 -36.18
N ILE A 151 -24.61 -8.59 -37.02
CA ILE A 151 -25.92 -8.73 -37.64
C ILE A 151 -25.70 -8.92 -39.13
N ILE A 152 -25.98 -10.11 -39.64
CA ILE A 152 -25.78 -10.47 -41.05
C ILE A 152 -27.09 -11.06 -41.57
N ASN A 153 -27.65 -10.49 -42.64
CA ASN A 153 -28.90 -10.94 -43.24
C ASN A 153 -30.09 -11.03 -42.24
N GLY A 154 -30.09 -10.16 -41.23
CA GLY A 154 -31.13 -10.12 -40.20
C GLY A 154 -30.98 -11.15 -39.06
N GLU A 155 -29.88 -11.91 -39.04
CA GLU A 155 -29.53 -12.82 -37.93
C GLU A 155 -28.41 -12.22 -37.09
N ALA A 156 -28.51 -12.33 -35.76
CA ALA A 156 -27.52 -11.82 -34.82
C ALA A 156 -26.63 -12.94 -34.26
N THR A 157 -25.31 -12.74 -34.32
CA THR A 157 -24.30 -13.59 -33.67
C THR A 157 -23.66 -12.83 -32.52
N LEU A 158 -23.69 -13.39 -31.32
CA LEU A 158 -23.07 -12.80 -30.13
C LEU A 158 -21.67 -13.40 -29.89
N THR A 159 -20.68 -12.54 -29.76
CA THR A 159 -19.32 -12.88 -29.36
C THR A 159 -18.94 -12.10 -28.09
N TYR A 160 -18.50 -12.80 -27.04
CA TYR A 160 -17.95 -12.15 -25.85
C TYR A 160 -16.48 -11.79 -26.03
N LEU A 161 -16.08 -10.65 -25.48
CA LEU A 161 -14.75 -10.07 -25.62
C LEU A 161 -14.07 -10.03 -24.26
N ASP A 162 -12.89 -10.63 -24.17
CA ASP A 162 -12.07 -10.74 -22.95
C ASP A 162 -11.08 -9.58 -22.77
N ARG A 163 -10.95 -8.72 -23.78
CA ARG A 163 -10.00 -7.61 -23.83
C ARG A 163 -10.57 -6.41 -24.57
N TYR A 164 -10.05 -5.23 -24.28
CA TYR A 164 -10.33 -4.02 -25.06
C TYR A 164 -9.57 -4.03 -26.39
N VAL A 165 -10.06 -3.26 -27.37
CA VAL A 165 -9.35 -3.04 -28.63
C VAL A 165 -8.00 -2.37 -28.35
N ASP A 166 -6.95 -2.82 -29.05
CA ASP A 166 -5.62 -2.22 -28.92
C ASP A 166 -5.65 -0.73 -29.29
N LEU A 167 -5.01 0.12 -28.49
CA LEU A 167 -4.97 1.57 -28.73
C LEU A 167 -4.34 1.98 -30.07
N SER A 168 -3.48 1.13 -30.64
CA SER A 168 -2.91 1.34 -31.97
C SER A 168 -3.91 1.12 -33.11
N MET A 169 -4.99 0.40 -32.83
CA MET A 169 -6.06 0.04 -33.78
C MET A 169 -7.35 0.82 -33.51
N SER A 170 -7.40 1.63 -32.44
CA SER A 170 -8.57 2.41 -32.06
C SER A 170 -8.48 3.86 -32.52
N ASP A 171 -9.58 4.60 -32.36
CA ASP A 171 -9.55 6.05 -32.45
C ASP A 171 -8.64 6.65 -31.37
N VAL A 172 -7.98 7.78 -31.66
CA VAL A 172 -7.16 8.52 -30.70
C VAL A 172 -7.98 8.98 -29.48
N GLU A 173 -9.28 9.21 -29.66
CA GLU A 173 -10.18 9.58 -28.58
C GLU A 173 -10.35 8.49 -27.54
N PHE A 174 -10.14 7.21 -27.88
CA PHE A 174 -10.13 6.15 -26.85
C PHE A 174 -8.97 6.38 -25.87
N LYS A 175 -7.77 6.60 -26.39
CA LYS A 175 -6.60 6.92 -25.57
C LYS A 175 -6.82 8.22 -24.77
N ASN A 176 -7.39 9.26 -25.37
CA ASN A 176 -7.69 10.51 -24.68
C ASN A 176 -8.74 10.33 -23.56
N CYS A 177 -9.68 9.40 -23.73
CA CYS A 177 -10.64 9.01 -22.69
C CYS A 177 -9.91 8.39 -21.49
N LEU A 178 -9.01 7.44 -21.73
CA LEU A 178 -8.21 6.80 -20.68
C LEU A 178 -7.30 7.80 -19.95
N VAL A 179 -6.70 8.76 -20.69
CA VAL A 179 -5.92 9.88 -20.09
C VAL A 179 -6.81 10.71 -19.17
N THR A 180 -8.03 11.03 -19.60
CA THR A 180 -8.99 11.81 -18.80
C THR A 180 -9.39 11.05 -17.54
N GLN A 181 -9.71 9.77 -17.65
CA GLN A 181 -10.03 8.90 -16.52
C GLN A 181 -8.87 8.80 -15.51
N LEU A 182 -7.62 8.72 -15.99
CA LEU A 182 -6.44 8.69 -15.11
C LEU A 182 -6.17 10.03 -14.41
N ARG A 183 -6.46 11.16 -15.08
CA ARG A 183 -6.45 12.49 -14.43
C ARG A 183 -7.51 12.55 -13.32
N ILE A 184 -8.72 12.08 -13.59
CA ILE A 184 -9.79 11.99 -12.57
C ILE A 184 -9.36 11.08 -11.42
N ALA A 185 -8.77 9.93 -11.70
CA ALA A 185 -8.29 9.01 -10.67
C ALA A 185 -7.21 9.66 -9.78
N SER A 186 -6.32 10.47 -10.35
CA SER A 186 -5.30 11.21 -9.59
C SER A 186 -5.91 12.25 -8.64
N ILE A 187 -7.00 12.90 -9.06
CA ILE A 187 -7.76 13.83 -8.23
C ILE A 187 -8.44 13.08 -7.08
N LEU A 188 -9.15 12.01 -7.42
CA LEU A 188 -9.93 11.23 -6.46
C LEU A 188 -9.08 10.36 -5.56
N PHE A 189 -7.82 10.08 -5.91
CA PHE A 189 -6.90 9.27 -5.10
C PHE A 189 -6.86 9.70 -3.64
N TRP A 190 -6.92 11.02 -3.39
CA TRP A 190 -6.88 11.58 -2.04
C TRP A 190 -8.26 11.77 -1.41
N ILE A 191 -9.32 11.88 -2.22
CA ILE A 191 -10.66 12.33 -1.80
C ILE A 191 -11.66 11.14 -1.72
N GLN A 192 -11.67 10.28 -2.76
CA GLN A 192 -12.52 9.11 -2.94
C GLN A 192 -11.69 7.91 -3.46
N PRO A 193 -10.89 7.26 -2.59
CA PRO A 193 -9.96 6.20 -3.00
C PRO A 193 -10.64 5.01 -3.68
N SER A 194 -11.86 4.63 -3.29
CA SER A 194 -12.54 3.49 -3.94
C SER A 194 -12.92 3.78 -5.39
N LEU A 195 -13.34 5.02 -5.71
CA LEU A 195 -13.62 5.42 -7.08
C LEU A 195 -12.33 5.58 -7.90
N ALA A 196 -11.26 6.12 -7.30
CA ALA A 196 -9.94 6.17 -7.93
C ALA A 196 -9.40 4.77 -8.25
N LEU A 197 -9.63 3.79 -7.37
CA LEU A 197 -9.27 2.40 -7.59
C LEU A 197 -10.04 1.81 -8.79
N ALA A 198 -11.35 2.04 -8.87
CA ALA A 198 -12.17 1.58 -9.98
C ALA A 198 -11.72 2.16 -11.34
N LEU A 199 -11.35 3.45 -11.38
CA LEU A 199 -10.81 4.12 -12.56
C LEU A 199 -9.45 3.53 -12.98
N THR A 200 -8.52 3.36 -12.03
CA THR A 200 -7.18 2.81 -12.32
C THR A 200 -7.24 1.35 -12.77
N SER A 201 -8.09 0.53 -12.14
CA SER A 201 -8.38 -0.84 -12.61
C SER A 201 -8.91 -0.87 -14.05
N HIS A 202 -9.82 0.04 -14.41
CA HIS A 202 -10.34 0.12 -15.77
C HIS A 202 -9.25 0.51 -16.77
N VAL A 203 -8.46 1.55 -16.47
CA VAL A 203 -7.36 1.99 -17.35
C VAL A 203 -6.32 0.89 -17.50
N ALA A 204 -5.97 0.17 -16.43
CA ALA A 204 -5.06 -0.97 -16.50
C ALA A 204 -5.58 -2.05 -17.46
N ARG A 205 -6.83 -2.51 -17.29
CA ARG A 205 -7.48 -3.49 -18.19
C ARG A 205 -7.53 -3.04 -19.64
N ALA A 206 -7.87 -1.77 -19.86
CA ALA A 206 -7.98 -1.21 -21.21
C ALA A 206 -6.63 -1.09 -21.94
N THR A 207 -5.51 -1.18 -21.22
CA THR A 207 -4.16 -0.97 -21.75
C THR A 207 -3.24 -2.17 -21.61
N ASP A 208 -3.69 -3.27 -21.01
CA ASP A 208 -2.89 -4.46 -20.65
C ASP A 208 -2.07 -5.03 -21.83
N SER A 209 -2.70 -5.13 -23.00
CA SER A 209 -2.07 -5.70 -24.19
C SER A 209 -1.52 -4.67 -25.17
N SER A 210 -1.62 -3.37 -24.87
CA SER A 210 -1.28 -2.31 -25.84
C SER A 210 0.07 -1.67 -25.52
N GLU A 211 1.05 -1.87 -26.40
CA GLU A 211 2.36 -1.21 -26.31
C GLU A 211 2.21 0.33 -26.33
N ALA A 212 1.27 0.84 -27.15
CA ALA A 212 0.93 2.26 -27.21
C ALA A 212 0.29 2.80 -25.91
N GLY A 213 -0.23 1.90 -25.08
CA GLY A 213 -0.84 2.16 -23.77
C GLY A 213 0.07 1.88 -22.57
N ALA A 214 1.29 1.38 -22.76
CA ALA A 214 2.14 0.91 -21.65
C ALA A 214 2.42 1.98 -20.57
N LEU A 215 2.61 3.25 -20.97
CA LEU A 215 2.77 4.36 -20.02
C LEU A 215 1.52 4.56 -19.15
N LEU A 216 0.34 4.53 -19.77
CA LEU A 216 -0.94 4.68 -19.07
C LEU A 216 -1.20 3.50 -18.13
N ASN A 217 -0.88 2.28 -18.61
CA ASN A 217 -0.96 1.08 -17.79
C ASN A 217 -0.11 1.20 -16.52
N LEU A 218 1.17 1.56 -16.66
CA LEU A 218 2.07 1.71 -15.52
C LEU A 218 1.63 2.83 -14.56
N GLN A 219 1.12 3.95 -15.07
CA GLN A 219 0.60 5.02 -14.22
C GLN A 219 -0.67 4.59 -13.46
N ALA A 220 -1.56 3.83 -14.10
CA ALA A 220 -2.74 3.28 -13.47
C ALA A 220 -2.37 2.28 -12.35
N HIS A 221 -1.42 1.37 -12.62
CA HIS A 221 -0.87 0.48 -11.60
C HIS A 221 -0.24 1.24 -10.43
N ALA A 222 0.51 2.30 -10.70
CA ALA A 222 1.14 3.09 -9.65
C ALA A 222 0.16 3.77 -8.69
N LEU A 223 -0.95 4.28 -9.20
CA LEU A 223 -2.02 4.85 -8.36
C LEU A 223 -2.83 3.75 -7.67
N GLY A 224 -3.31 2.76 -8.43
CA GLY A 224 -4.19 1.71 -7.93
C GLY A 224 -3.52 0.82 -6.87
N GLN A 225 -2.28 0.38 -7.10
CA GLN A 225 -1.58 -0.50 -6.15
C GLN A 225 -1.20 0.21 -4.84
N GLN A 226 -1.01 1.54 -4.84
CA GLN A 226 -0.86 2.32 -3.60
C GLN A 226 -2.14 2.28 -2.75
N ILE A 227 -3.32 2.39 -3.38
CA ILE A 227 -4.61 2.28 -2.71
C ILE A 227 -4.80 0.86 -2.18
N THR A 228 -4.59 -0.16 -3.03
CA THR A 228 -4.72 -1.58 -2.65
C THR A 228 -3.82 -1.94 -1.46
N ALA A 229 -2.55 -1.53 -1.47
CA ALA A 229 -1.63 -1.78 -0.35
C ALA A 229 -2.05 -1.05 0.94
N SER A 230 -2.70 0.10 0.82
CA SER A 230 -3.22 0.87 1.96
C SER A 230 -4.44 0.20 2.59
N VAL A 231 -5.35 -0.34 1.77
CA VAL A 231 -6.50 -1.13 2.24
C VAL A 231 -6.03 -2.36 3.02
N LEU A 232 -5.06 -3.11 2.48
CA LEU A 232 -4.54 -4.35 3.10
C LEU A 232 -3.87 -4.12 4.45
N THR A 233 -3.35 -2.92 4.71
CA THR A 233 -2.65 -2.59 5.96
C THR A 233 -3.50 -1.80 6.95
N GLY A 234 -4.70 -1.34 6.56
CA GLY A 234 -5.57 -0.52 7.40
C GLY A 234 -5.06 0.91 7.65
N PRO A 235 -5.88 1.77 8.28
CA PRO A 235 -5.63 3.21 8.40
C PRO A 235 -4.52 3.58 9.39
N ASN A 236 -4.17 2.65 10.28
CA ASN A 236 -3.19 2.88 11.35
C ASN A 236 -1.76 2.51 10.95
N MET A 237 -1.53 2.05 9.71
CA MET A 237 -0.20 1.82 9.17
C MET A 237 0.24 3.00 8.30
N ASN A 238 1.29 3.69 8.73
CA ASN A 238 1.81 4.85 8.02
C ASN A 238 3.34 4.77 7.91
N TYR A 239 3.90 5.45 6.90
CA TYR A 239 5.33 5.70 6.89
C TYR A 239 5.63 6.77 7.93
N ALA A 240 6.52 6.49 8.88
CA ALA A 240 7.00 7.48 9.83
C ALA A 240 8.12 8.29 9.19
N PRO A 241 7.96 9.62 9.06
CA PRO A 241 8.97 10.46 8.44
C PRO A 241 10.25 10.49 9.28
N VAL A 242 11.41 10.50 8.62
CA VAL A 242 12.73 10.36 9.27
C VAL A 242 13.20 11.69 9.88
N LEU A 243 12.75 12.81 9.33
CA LEU A 243 13.15 14.16 9.75
C LEU A 243 12.12 14.78 10.71
N THR A 244 12.53 15.82 11.41
CA THR A 244 11.59 16.63 12.19
C THR A 244 10.54 17.32 11.31
N LEU A 245 9.36 17.58 11.90
CA LEU A 245 8.25 18.25 11.22
C LEU A 245 8.64 19.61 10.61
N SER A 246 9.52 20.37 11.29
CA SER A 246 10.00 21.67 10.80
C SER A 246 10.70 21.58 9.45
N LEU A 247 11.49 20.52 9.23
CA LEU A 247 12.18 20.30 7.96
C LEU A 247 11.20 19.94 6.84
N TYR A 248 10.20 19.11 7.12
CA TYR A 248 9.14 18.81 6.15
C TYR A 248 8.34 20.06 5.77
N LYS A 249 8.02 20.91 6.76
CA LYS A 249 7.33 22.17 6.51
C LYS A 249 8.13 23.09 5.59
N GLN A 250 9.44 23.23 5.83
CA GLN A 250 10.30 24.07 4.99
C GLN A 250 10.27 23.63 3.52
N VAL A 251 10.34 22.32 3.26
CA VAL A 251 10.28 21.77 1.90
C VAL A 251 8.88 21.96 1.29
N LEU A 252 7.82 21.73 2.07
CA LEU A 252 6.43 21.95 1.66
C LEU A 252 6.18 23.40 1.25
N ASP A 253 6.60 24.37 2.07
CA ASP A 253 6.44 25.80 1.78
C ASP A 253 7.19 26.19 0.50
N GLY A 254 8.38 25.64 0.28
CA GLY A 254 9.14 25.82 -0.97
C GLY A 254 8.38 25.29 -2.19
N ALA A 255 7.81 24.08 -2.11
CA ALA A 255 7.02 23.49 -3.20
C ALA A 255 5.73 24.29 -3.49
N ILE A 256 5.06 24.81 -2.46
CA ILE A 256 3.89 25.69 -2.61
C ILE A 256 4.28 26.98 -3.36
N ALA A 257 5.40 27.60 -2.99
CA ALA A 257 5.88 28.82 -3.65
C ALA A 257 6.21 28.59 -5.14
N THR A 258 6.93 27.51 -5.47
CA THR A 258 7.23 27.14 -6.86
C THR A 258 5.95 26.91 -7.67
N THR A 259 4.99 26.18 -7.10
CA THR A 259 3.72 25.88 -7.78
C THR A 259 2.89 27.14 -8.01
N SER A 260 2.86 28.05 -7.04
CA SER A 260 2.09 29.30 -7.14
C SER A 260 2.57 30.19 -8.28
N ALA A 261 3.89 30.23 -8.52
CA ALA A 261 4.48 30.99 -9.61
C ALA A 261 4.03 30.45 -10.98
N PHE A 262 4.01 29.12 -11.13
CA PHE A 262 3.59 28.45 -12.37
C PHE A 262 2.07 28.57 -12.59
N GLU A 263 1.27 28.30 -11.56
CA GLU A 263 -0.19 28.37 -11.64
C GLU A 263 -0.68 29.77 -12.03
N THR A 264 -0.01 30.82 -11.56
CA THR A 264 -0.30 32.21 -11.97
C THR A 264 -0.13 32.41 -13.48
N GLN A 265 0.92 31.84 -14.09
CA GLN A 265 1.13 31.94 -15.53
C GLN A 265 0.18 31.06 -16.32
N TYR A 266 -0.14 29.87 -15.80
CA TYR A 266 -1.15 29.00 -16.41
C TYR A 266 -2.51 29.69 -16.50
N ASN A 267 -2.96 30.32 -15.42
CA ASN A 267 -4.24 31.02 -15.40
C ASN A 267 -4.27 32.16 -16.44
N ARG A 268 -3.17 32.92 -16.57
CA ARG A 268 -3.02 33.96 -17.61
C ARG A 268 -3.02 33.39 -19.03
N PHE A 269 -2.36 32.26 -19.25
CA PHE A 269 -2.34 31.60 -20.55
C PHE A 269 -3.72 31.04 -20.94
N SER A 270 -4.43 30.48 -19.97
CA SER A 270 -5.74 29.85 -20.16
C SER A 270 -6.89 30.83 -20.37
N ASP A 271 -6.68 32.11 -20.05
CA ASP A 271 -7.68 33.16 -20.22
C ASP A 271 -7.84 33.49 -21.72
N LYS A 272 -9.02 33.21 -22.25
CA LYS A 272 -9.36 33.44 -23.66
C LYS A 272 -9.54 34.92 -24.00
N GLY A 273 -9.64 35.80 -22.99
CA GLY A 273 -9.73 37.25 -23.16
C GLY A 273 -8.38 37.94 -23.33
N THR A 274 -7.26 37.22 -23.13
CA THR A 274 -5.91 37.79 -23.18
C THR A 274 -5.38 37.87 -24.61
N ALA A 275 -4.61 38.91 -24.92
CA ALA A 275 -3.99 39.04 -26.24
C ALA A 275 -2.99 37.91 -26.51
N ILE A 276 -2.85 37.47 -27.77
CA ILE A 276 -1.91 36.41 -28.18
C ILE A 276 -0.47 36.71 -27.71
N ALA A 277 -0.08 37.99 -27.72
CA ALA A 277 1.23 38.42 -27.22
C ALA A 277 1.42 38.10 -25.73
N ASP A 278 0.40 38.35 -24.90
CA ASP A 278 0.42 38.05 -23.46
C ASP A 278 0.39 36.55 -23.20
N GLN A 279 -0.37 35.78 -24.00
CA GLN A 279 -0.34 34.32 -23.96
C GLN A 279 1.06 33.77 -24.27
N LYS A 280 1.75 34.33 -25.28
CA LYS A 280 3.14 33.96 -25.58
C LYS A 280 4.10 34.30 -24.43
N ILE A 281 3.93 35.45 -23.76
CA ILE A 281 4.73 35.82 -22.58
C ILE A 281 4.50 34.81 -21.44
N ALA A 282 3.25 34.47 -21.14
CA ALA A 282 2.91 33.50 -20.11
C ALA A 282 3.43 32.09 -20.45
N TRP A 283 3.29 31.67 -21.70
CA TRP A 283 3.84 30.40 -22.21
C TRP A 283 5.36 30.35 -22.00
N LYS A 284 6.09 31.39 -22.46
CA LYS A 284 7.55 31.42 -22.33
C LYS A 284 7.99 31.37 -20.87
N ALA A 285 7.30 32.10 -19.98
CA ALA A 285 7.55 32.05 -18.55
C ALA A 285 7.35 30.64 -17.97
N MET A 286 6.28 29.92 -18.36
CA MET A 286 6.08 28.52 -17.94
C MET A 286 7.15 27.57 -18.48
N LEU A 287 7.60 27.75 -19.73
CA LEU A 287 8.69 26.97 -20.31
C LEU A 287 10.01 27.16 -19.55
N ASP A 288 10.31 28.40 -19.13
CA ASP A 288 11.50 28.70 -18.36
C ASP A 288 11.40 28.10 -16.94
N GLN A 289 10.25 28.25 -16.28
CA GLN A 289 9.96 27.65 -14.95
C GLN A 289 9.92 26.11 -14.97
N THR A 290 9.73 25.50 -16.13
CA THR A 290 9.75 24.04 -16.28
C THR A 290 11.12 23.46 -15.93
N VAL A 291 12.22 24.23 -16.09
CA VAL A 291 13.58 23.79 -15.69
C VAL A 291 13.65 23.55 -14.17
N ASP A 292 13.20 24.52 -13.38
CA ASP A 292 13.22 24.42 -11.92
C ASP A 292 12.25 23.33 -11.43
N SER A 293 11.09 23.21 -12.08
CA SER A 293 10.11 22.15 -11.81
C SER A 293 10.69 20.75 -12.07
N ILE A 294 11.46 20.58 -13.15
CA ILE A 294 12.18 19.33 -13.44
C ILE A 294 13.22 19.03 -12.36
N ALA A 295 13.97 20.03 -11.88
CA ALA A 295 14.98 19.83 -10.83
C ALA A 295 14.36 19.42 -9.48
N LEU A 296 13.25 20.08 -9.10
CA LEU A 296 12.45 19.70 -7.93
C LEU A 296 11.95 18.26 -8.05
N GLN A 297 11.38 17.91 -9.21
CA GLN A 297 10.84 16.58 -9.46
C GLN A 297 11.93 15.50 -9.48
N GLN A 298 13.11 15.80 -10.02
CA GLN A 298 14.26 14.89 -9.99
C GLN A 298 14.68 14.58 -8.54
N THR A 299 14.65 15.58 -7.67
CA THR A 299 14.94 15.41 -6.23
C THR A 299 13.90 14.48 -5.58
N LEU A 300 12.61 14.67 -5.88
CA LEU A 300 11.53 13.79 -5.42
C LEU A 300 11.73 12.34 -5.88
N VAL A 301 12.04 12.14 -7.17
CA VAL A 301 12.32 10.81 -7.74
C VAL A 301 13.49 10.14 -7.03
N ASN A 302 14.59 10.86 -6.79
CA ASN A 302 15.76 10.33 -6.10
C ASN A 302 15.44 9.93 -4.65
N ASN A 303 14.66 10.77 -3.95
CA ASN A 303 14.20 10.48 -2.59
C ASN A 303 13.28 9.26 -2.55
N ALA A 304 12.33 9.15 -3.49
CA ALA A 304 11.43 8.01 -3.60
C ALA A 304 12.20 6.71 -3.87
N LEU A 305 13.21 6.74 -4.76
CA LEU A 305 14.08 5.59 -5.02
C LEU A 305 14.88 5.17 -3.77
N ALA A 306 15.43 6.13 -3.03
CA ALA A 306 16.14 5.85 -1.78
C ALA A 306 15.20 5.22 -0.73
N ARG A 307 13.96 5.72 -0.62
CA ARG A 307 12.93 5.14 0.26
C ARG A 307 12.55 3.73 -0.16
N TRP A 308 12.34 3.47 -1.45
CA TRP A 308 12.11 2.13 -1.98
C TRP A 308 13.26 1.18 -1.63
N ASN A 309 14.51 1.56 -1.89
CA ASN A 309 15.67 0.72 -1.56
C ASN A 309 15.74 0.41 -0.06
N SER A 310 15.44 1.39 0.79
CA SER A 310 15.37 1.19 2.24
C SER A 310 14.24 0.23 2.63
N ALA A 311 13.06 0.34 2.02
CA ALA A 311 11.93 -0.54 2.30
C ALA A 311 12.20 -1.98 1.84
N THR A 312 12.85 -2.16 0.69
CA THR A 312 13.29 -3.47 0.20
C THR A 312 14.34 -4.10 1.12
N ALA A 313 15.26 -3.31 1.69
CA ALA A 313 16.20 -3.80 2.69
C ALA A 313 15.49 -4.26 3.99
N ILE A 314 14.50 -3.50 4.46
CA ILE A 314 13.65 -3.90 5.61
C ILE A 314 12.91 -5.20 5.29
N LEU A 315 12.30 -5.29 4.10
CA LEU A 315 11.60 -6.49 3.64
C LEU A 315 12.51 -7.72 3.63
N ASN A 316 13.68 -7.62 3.00
CA ASN A 316 14.64 -8.72 2.95
C ASN A 316 15.09 -9.17 4.36
N SER A 317 15.24 -8.22 5.29
CA SER A 317 15.56 -8.51 6.69
C SER A 317 14.41 -9.24 7.41
N ALA A 318 13.16 -8.80 7.19
CA ALA A 318 11.98 -9.46 7.73
C ALA A 318 11.80 -10.88 7.17
N GLU A 319 12.04 -11.08 5.87
CA GLU A 319 12.03 -12.40 5.23
C GLU A 319 13.10 -13.32 5.81
N ALA A 320 14.34 -12.84 5.97
CA ALA A 320 15.42 -13.61 6.56
C ALA A 320 15.12 -13.99 8.03
N THR A 321 14.53 -13.06 8.79
CA THR A 321 14.13 -13.29 10.19
C THR A 321 13.06 -14.37 10.28
N LEU A 322 12.00 -14.28 9.47
CA LEU A 322 10.94 -15.28 9.45
C LEU A 322 11.46 -16.65 8.99
N ARG A 323 12.31 -16.70 7.95
CA ARG A 323 12.96 -17.95 7.49
C ARG A 323 13.76 -18.62 8.61
N ALA A 324 14.61 -17.86 9.31
CA ALA A 324 15.40 -18.39 10.41
C ALA A 324 14.51 -18.88 11.56
N HIS A 325 13.44 -18.14 11.87
CA HIS A 325 12.49 -18.52 12.89
C HIS A 325 11.68 -19.78 12.52
N GLN A 326 11.28 -19.96 11.26
CA GLN A 326 10.55 -21.17 10.84
C GLN A 326 11.30 -22.47 11.17
N ILE A 327 12.62 -22.49 11.10
CA ILE A 327 13.43 -23.66 11.49
C ILE A 327 13.26 -23.98 12.98
N LEU A 328 13.26 -22.94 13.83
CA LEU A 328 13.05 -23.09 15.26
C LEU A 328 11.59 -23.49 15.58
N LEU A 329 10.63 -22.85 14.92
CA LEU A 329 9.21 -23.16 15.04
C LEU A 329 8.93 -24.62 14.69
N GLN A 330 9.50 -25.11 13.59
CA GLN A 330 9.40 -26.50 13.17
C GLN A 330 9.94 -27.43 14.26
N LYS A 331 11.13 -27.17 14.81
CA LYS A 331 11.70 -27.96 15.91
C LYS A 331 10.77 -28.01 17.13
N ARG A 332 10.16 -26.89 17.52
CA ARG A 332 9.20 -26.85 18.64
C ARG A 332 7.90 -27.56 18.32
N GLN A 333 7.43 -27.47 17.08
CA GLN A 333 6.30 -28.23 16.57
C GLN A 333 6.52 -29.74 16.71
N TRP A 334 7.70 -30.26 16.32
CA TRP A 334 8.00 -31.69 16.48
C TRP A 334 7.94 -32.15 17.94
N GLN A 335 8.47 -31.32 18.86
CA GLN A 335 8.43 -31.60 20.30
C GLN A 335 7.00 -31.60 20.85
N PHE A 336 6.19 -30.62 20.44
CA PHE A 336 4.79 -30.55 20.84
C PHE A 336 3.97 -31.71 20.25
N HIS A 337 4.18 -32.05 18.99
CA HIS A 337 3.51 -33.18 18.34
C HIS A 337 3.81 -34.50 19.06
N ALA A 338 5.08 -34.76 19.43
CA ALA A 338 5.43 -35.90 20.25
C ALA A 338 4.71 -35.89 21.62
N GLY A 339 4.57 -34.71 22.23
CA GLY A 339 3.79 -34.52 23.45
C GLY A 339 2.30 -34.86 23.28
N ILE A 340 1.69 -34.45 22.15
CA ILE A 340 0.30 -34.80 21.80
C ILE A 340 0.16 -36.31 21.65
N GLU A 341 1.07 -37.00 20.96
CA GLU A 341 1.00 -38.46 20.78
C GLU A 341 1.09 -39.21 22.12
N VAL A 342 1.98 -38.78 23.02
CA VAL A 342 2.06 -39.33 24.38
C VAL A 342 0.79 -39.06 25.18
N TRP A 343 0.19 -37.87 25.01
CA TRP A 343 -1.04 -37.49 25.69
C TRP A 343 -2.27 -38.23 25.16
N LYS A 344 -2.37 -38.47 23.85
CA LYS A 344 -3.40 -39.30 23.20
C LYS A 344 -3.50 -40.70 23.78
N ILE A 345 -2.35 -41.33 24.02
CA ILE A 345 -2.29 -42.67 24.63
C ILE A 345 -2.96 -42.66 26.03
N LYS A 346 -3.00 -41.50 26.70
CA LYS A 346 -3.55 -41.33 28.05
C LYS A 346 -4.98 -40.79 28.09
N GLN A 347 -5.55 -40.29 26.99
CA GLN A 347 -6.86 -39.60 26.96
C GLN A 347 -7.71 -40.00 25.75
N THR A 348 -9.02 -40.21 25.92
CA THR A 348 -9.94 -40.69 24.86
C THR A 348 -10.67 -39.53 24.15
N ILE A 349 -9.97 -38.53 23.62
CA ILE A 349 -10.60 -37.40 22.91
C ILE A 349 -9.87 -37.11 21.58
N ASN A 350 -10.39 -37.64 20.48
CA ASN A 350 -9.80 -37.47 19.14
C ASN A 350 -10.03 -36.07 18.55
N THR A 351 -11.12 -35.40 18.89
CA THR A 351 -11.51 -34.16 18.21
C THR A 351 -10.62 -32.97 18.60
N ILE A 352 -10.20 -32.86 19.86
CA ILE A 352 -9.34 -31.74 20.31
C ILE A 352 -7.90 -31.85 19.80
N VAL A 353 -7.45 -33.08 19.55
CA VAL A 353 -6.18 -33.35 18.88
C VAL A 353 -6.18 -32.74 17.49
N GLU A 354 -7.24 -32.96 16.71
CA GLU A 354 -7.32 -32.46 15.34
C GLU A 354 -7.18 -30.93 15.32
N VAL A 355 -7.80 -30.23 16.28
CA VAL A 355 -7.67 -28.77 16.44
C VAL A 355 -6.23 -28.36 16.77
N LEU A 356 -5.55 -29.05 17.69
CA LEU A 356 -4.14 -28.77 18.01
C LEU A 356 -3.21 -29.05 16.82
N GLN A 357 -3.50 -30.08 16.02
CA GLN A 357 -2.74 -30.40 14.80
C GLN A 357 -2.98 -29.37 13.68
N VAL A 358 -4.15 -28.70 13.64
CA VAL A 358 -4.40 -27.58 12.70
C VAL A 358 -3.51 -26.39 12.99
N VAL A 359 -3.40 -25.96 14.26
CA VAL A 359 -2.49 -24.87 14.66
C VAL A 359 -1.08 -25.15 14.14
N VAL A 360 -0.66 -26.40 14.29
CA VAL A 360 0.64 -26.92 13.90
C VAL A 360 0.89 -26.84 12.39
N GLY A 361 -0.06 -27.32 11.57
CA GLY A 361 0.08 -27.32 10.12
C GLY A 361 -0.05 -25.93 9.49
N PHE A 362 -0.93 -25.09 10.04
CA PHE A 362 -1.21 -23.77 9.47
C PHE A 362 -0.05 -22.79 9.63
N ALA A 363 0.58 -22.72 10.81
CA ALA A 363 1.67 -21.77 11.06
C ALA A 363 2.85 -21.99 10.10
N MET A 364 3.23 -23.24 9.83
CA MET A 364 4.27 -23.55 8.85
C MET A 364 3.86 -23.13 7.43
N ALA A 365 2.65 -23.51 7.00
CA ALA A 365 2.17 -23.21 5.65
C ALA A 365 2.08 -21.70 5.38
N ILE A 366 1.56 -20.92 6.32
CA ILE A 366 1.49 -19.47 6.15
C ILE A 366 2.87 -18.82 6.20
N GLY A 367 3.77 -19.27 7.06
CA GLY A 367 5.12 -18.73 7.06
C GLY A 367 5.82 -18.94 5.71
N GLU A 368 5.67 -20.13 5.10
CA GLU A 368 6.24 -20.45 3.79
C GLU A 368 5.59 -19.60 2.68
N LEU A 369 4.27 -19.42 2.74
CA LEU A 369 3.52 -18.53 1.86
C LEU A 369 4.00 -17.08 1.97
N ALA A 370 4.18 -16.60 3.20
CA ALA A 370 4.61 -15.24 3.49
C ALA A 370 6.04 -14.98 3.02
N ILE A 371 6.92 -15.98 3.11
CA ILE A 371 8.29 -15.93 2.62
C ILE A 371 8.36 -15.94 1.09
N GLY A 372 7.46 -16.65 0.41
CA GLY A 372 7.39 -16.69 -1.05
C GLY A 372 8.48 -17.50 -1.74
N ASP A 373 9.05 -18.51 -1.07
CA ASP A 373 10.00 -19.45 -1.67
C ASP A 373 9.30 -20.32 -2.73
N PRO A 374 9.79 -20.45 -3.98
CA PRO A 374 9.10 -21.19 -5.05
C PRO A 374 8.71 -22.64 -4.69
N ALA A 375 9.52 -23.33 -3.88
CA ALA A 375 9.25 -24.71 -3.47
C ALA A 375 8.20 -24.79 -2.33
N GLY A 376 8.27 -23.86 -1.36
CA GLY A 376 7.31 -23.78 -0.25
C GLY A 376 5.97 -23.13 -0.66
N ALA A 377 6.02 -22.10 -1.51
CA ALA A 377 4.87 -21.38 -2.03
C ALA A 377 3.97 -22.23 -2.94
N ALA A 378 4.49 -23.30 -3.55
CA ALA A 378 3.69 -24.25 -4.34
C ALA A 378 2.85 -25.19 -3.44
N ALA A 379 3.37 -25.56 -2.27
CA ALA A 379 2.71 -26.48 -1.33
C ALA A 379 1.84 -25.75 -0.29
N ALA A 380 2.22 -24.52 0.09
CA ALA A 380 1.57 -23.72 1.12
C ALA A 380 0.08 -23.43 0.86
N PRO A 381 -0.38 -23.11 -0.38
CA PRO A 381 -1.80 -22.87 -0.64
C PRO A 381 -2.68 -24.08 -0.36
N ALA A 382 -2.20 -25.29 -0.68
CA ALA A 382 -2.91 -26.54 -0.45
C ALA A 382 -2.96 -26.90 1.05
N ALA A 383 -1.85 -26.68 1.76
CA ALA A 383 -1.78 -26.87 3.21
C ALA A 383 -2.66 -25.86 3.96
N ALA A 384 -2.65 -24.59 3.57
CA ALA A 384 -3.53 -23.55 4.11
C ALA A 384 -5.01 -23.84 3.82
N ALA A 385 -5.36 -24.25 2.59
CA ALA A 385 -6.72 -24.66 2.25
C ALA A 385 -7.19 -25.87 3.08
N SER A 386 -6.29 -26.82 3.33
CA SER A 386 -6.56 -27.95 4.22
C SER A 386 -6.80 -27.48 5.66
N ALA A 387 -6.00 -26.53 6.17
CA ALA A 387 -6.20 -25.93 7.48
C ALA A 387 -7.55 -25.21 7.60
N VAL A 388 -7.96 -24.42 6.60
CA VAL A 388 -9.30 -23.80 6.54
C VAL A 388 -10.38 -24.87 6.66
N LYS A 389 -10.29 -25.94 5.86
CA LYS A 389 -11.28 -27.02 5.86
C LYS A 389 -11.40 -27.71 7.22
N VAL A 390 -10.28 -27.94 7.91
CA VAL A 390 -10.30 -28.58 9.23
C VAL A 390 -10.77 -27.59 10.30
N ALA A 391 -10.35 -26.32 10.26
CA ALA A 391 -10.86 -25.28 11.15
C ALA A 391 -12.40 -25.14 11.05
N THR A 392 -12.97 -25.19 9.85
CA THR A 392 -14.43 -25.16 9.65
C THR A 392 -15.12 -26.35 10.30
N LYS A 393 -14.51 -27.55 10.28
CA LYS A 393 -15.05 -28.73 10.99
C LYS A 393 -14.91 -28.58 12.50
N ALA A 394 -13.80 -27.99 12.96
CA ALA A 394 -13.49 -27.78 14.36
C ALA A 394 -14.29 -26.65 15.02
N ALA A 395 -14.85 -25.72 14.25
CA ALA A 395 -15.59 -24.56 14.77
C ALA A 395 -16.79 -24.93 15.67
N ASN A 396 -17.33 -26.15 15.54
CA ASN A 396 -18.44 -26.66 16.35
C ASN A 396 -17.97 -27.49 17.57
N VAL A 397 -16.67 -27.54 17.84
CA VAL A 397 -16.06 -28.32 18.92
C VAL A 397 -15.87 -27.44 20.14
N GLU A 398 -16.30 -27.93 21.30
CA GLU A 398 -16.05 -27.27 22.58
C GLU A 398 -14.54 -27.07 22.81
N ASN A 399 -14.12 -25.85 23.17
CA ASN A 399 -12.72 -25.42 23.31
C ASN A 399 -11.91 -25.27 22.00
N SER A 400 -12.56 -25.09 20.85
CA SER A 400 -11.90 -24.57 19.65
C SER A 400 -11.92 -23.04 19.66
N PHE A 401 -10.73 -22.42 19.60
CA PHE A 401 -10.58 -20.97 19.60
C PHE A 401 -10.16 -20.40 18.24
N LEU A 402 -9.79 -21.26 17.28
CA LEU A 402 -9.38 -20.86 15.93
C LEU A 402 -10.59 -20.56 15.04
N LYS A 403 -10.63 -19.38 14.43
CA LYS A 403 -11.68 -19.03 13.48
C LYS A 403 -11.24 -19.28 12.03
N PRO A 404 -12.06 -19.97 11.21
CA PRO A 404 -11.76 -20.17 9.79
C PRO A 404 -11.56 -18.86 9.01
N GLN A 405 -12.25 -17.80 9.40
CA GLN A 405 -12.13 -16.49 8.78
C GLN A 405 -10.76 -15.85 9.02
N THR A 406 -10.18 -15.98 10.22
CA THR A 406 -8.84 -15.50 10.54
C THR A 406 -7.79 -16.16 9.64
N ILE A 407 -7.90 -17.48 9.48
CA ILE A 407 -7.02 -18.29 8.61
C ILE A 407 -7.18 -17.88 7.14
N LYS A 408 -8.42 -17.72 6.64
CA LYS A 408 -8.71 -17.28 5.27
C LYS A 408 -8.15 -15.87 5.02
N ALA A 409 -8.36 -14.95 5.97
CA ALA A 409 -7.90 -13.57 5.87
C ALA A 409 -6.37 -13.46 5.83
N ILE A 410 -5.64 -14.21 6.67
CA ILE A 410 -4.17 -14.26 6.62
C ILE A 410 -3.68 -14.79 5.26
N LYS A 411 -4.25 -15.90 4.79
CA LYS A 411 -3.86 -16.52 3.52
C LYS A 411 -4.03 -15.54 2.36
N SER A 412 -5.27 -15.06 2.17
CA SER A 412 -5.63 -14.19 1.05
C SER A 412 -4.87 -12.87 1.07
N SER A 413 -4.68 -12.27 2.26
CA SER A 413 -3.93 -11.01 2.34
C SER A 413 -2.44 -11.19 2.07
N THR A 414 -1.84 -12.26 2.57
CA THR A 414 -0.42 -12.56 2.34
C THR A 414 -0.14 -12.82 0.86
N GLU A 415 -0.99 -13.60 0.18
CA GLU A 415 -0.91 -13.82 -1.28
C GLU A 415 -1.05 -12.52 -2.06
N ALA A 416 -2.02 -11.68 -1.71
CA ALA A 416 -2.26 -10.41 -2.39
C ALA A 416 -1.07 -9.45 -2.26
N VAL A 417 -0.56 -9.23 -1.04
CA VAL A 417 0.60 -8.35 -0.81
C VAL A 417 1.86 -8.90 -1.48
N PHE A 418 2.02 -10.23 -1.53
CA PHE A 418 3.13 -10.88 -2.24
C PHE A 418 3.10 -10.59 -3.74
N LYS A 419 1.96 -10.83 -4.40
CA LYS A 419 1.77 -10.57 -5.83
C LYS A 419 1.96 -9.08 -6.17
N LEU A 420 1.41 -8.17 -5.36
CA LEU A 420 1.60 -6.72 -5.51
C LEU A 420 3.09 -6.35 -5.47
N TYR A 421 3.86 -6.91 -4.54
CA TYR A 421 5.30 -6.66 -4.47
C TYR A 421 6.06 -7.20 -5.67
N GLN A 422 5.73 -8.40 -6.16
CA GLN A 422 6.36 -8.95 -7.37
C GLN A 422 6.10 -8.07 -8.59
N SER A 423 4.85 -7.64 -8.79
CA SER A 423 4.46 -6.70 -9.85
C SER A 423 5.24 -5.38 -9.71
N THR A 424 5.23 -4.79 -8.51
CA THR A 424 5.94 -3.53 -8.22
C THR A 424 7.45 -3.65 -8.48
N SER A 425 8.10 -4.68 -7.94
CA SER A 425 9.54 -4.89 -8.05
C SER A 425 9.98 -5.07 -9.51
N THR A 426 9.20 -5.81 -10.30
CA THR A 426 9.40 -5.96 -11.75
C THR A 426 9.30 -4.60 -12.45
N SER A 427 8.22 -3.84 -12.22
CA SER A 427 8.04 -2.52 -12.83
C SER A 427 9.12 -1.51 -12.44
N VAL A 428 9.56 -1.50 -11.17
CA VAL A 428 10.67 -0.65 -10.71
C VAL A 428 11.96 -1.02 -11.44
N ASN A 429 12.29 -2.31 -11.55
CA ASN A 429 13.51 -2.75 -12.24
C ASN A 429 13.47 -2.41 -13.74
N ASP A 430 12.33 -2.63 -14.40
CA ASP A 430 12.12 -2.28 -15.81
C ASP A 430 12.32 -0.78 -16.05
N ILE A 431 11.72 0.08 -15.23
CA ILE A 431 11.87 1.53 -15.33
C ILE A 431 13.31 1.96 -15.08
N ARG A 432 13.98 1.39 -14.09
CA ARG A 432 15.40 1.69 -13.81
C ARG A 432 16.30 1.29 -14.97
N ILE A 433 16.04 0.15 -15.60
CA ILE A 433 16.82 -0.30 -16.76
C ILE A 433 16.55 0.59 -17.97
N LYS A 434 15.27 0.84 -18.28
CA LYS A 434 14.84 1.47 -19.53
C LYS A 434 14.93 3.00 -19.51
N ILE A 435 14.70 3.64 -18.36
CA ILE A 435 14.68 5.10 -18.25
C ILE A 435 15.91 5.66 -17.52
N ASP A 436 16.39 5.00 -16.44
CA ASP A 436 17.51 5.54 -15.65
C ASP A 436 18.89 5.13 -16.16
N ARG A 437 19.00 3.92 -16.71
CA ARG A 437 20.27 3.34 -17.19
C ARG A 437 20.35 3.19 -18.71
N GLY A 438 19.27 3.49 -19.42
CA GLY A 438 19.23 3.39 -20.88
C GLY A 438 20.32 4.28 -21.49
N THR A 439 21.21 3.68 -22.29
CA THR A 439 22.22 4.40 -23.10
C THR A 439 21.68 4.84 -24.45
N ASP A 440 20.42 4.50 -24.76
CA ASP A 440 19.81 4.84 -26.04
C ASP A 440 19.36 6.30 -26.03
N ASN A 441 20.22 7.17 -26.56
CA ASN A 441 19.88 8.54 -26.97
C ASN A 441 18.89 8.58 -28.16
N THR A 442 18.19 7.48 -28.45
CA THR A 442 17.20 7.36 -29.51
C THR A 442 15.81 7.46 -28.92
N SER A 443 14.99 8.33 -29.49
CA SER A 443 13.83 8.99 -28.86
C SER A 443 12.59 8.12 -28.57
N LYS A 444 12.72 6.83 -28.25
CA LYS A 444 11.59 5.97 -27.84
C LYS A 444 11.99 4.96 -26.77
N VAL A 445 11.71 5.29 -25.50
CA VAL A 445 11.71 4.32 -24.41
C VAL A 445 10.53 3.37 -24.62
N VAL A 446 10.79 2.08 -24.87
CA VAL A 446 9.76 1.04 -24.99
C VAL A 446 9.46 0.47 -23.60
N LEU A 447 8.31 0.83 -23.03
CA LEU A 447 7.87 0.35 -21.71
C LEU A 447 7.05 -0.93 -21.84
N ASN A 448 7.10 -1.79 -20.80
CA ASN A 448 6.23 -2.97 -20.70
C ASN A 448 5.01 -2.62 -19.85
N THR A 449 3.87 -3.25 -20.12
CA THR A 449 2.70 -3.19 -19.25
C THR A 449 2.95 -4.01 -17.97
N ALA A 450 2.27 -3.65 -16.89
CA ALA A 450 2.35 -4.31 -15.58
C ALA A 450 1.25 -5.35 -15.34
N GLY A 451 0.31 -5.50 -16.29
CA GLY A 451 -0.77 -6.48 -16.27
C GLY A 451 -2.16 -5.87 -16.43
N GLY A 452 -3.16 -6.73 -16.24
CA GLY A 452 -4.56 -6.41 -16.48
C GLY A 452 -5.29 -5.74 -15.31
N ASP A 453 -4.85 -5.89 -14.07
CA ASP A 453 -5.51 -5.26 -12.92
C ASP A 453 -4.55 -4.81 -11.82
N VAL A 454 -4.97 -3.80 -11.06
CA VAL A 454 -4.17 -3.15 -10.01
C VAL A 454 -4.23 -3.89 -8.67
N SER A 455 -4.90 -5.03 -8.58
CA SER A 455 -4.87 -5.92 -7.39
C SER A 455 -3.61 -6.77 -7.29
N GLY A 456 -2.77 -6.80 -8.33
CA GLY A 456 -1.58 -7.64 -8.42
C GLY A 456 -1.83 -8.99 -9.10
N ASP A 457 -3.05 -9.23 -9.59
CA ASP A 457 -3.40 -10.34 -10.48
C ASP A 457 -4.01 -9.79 -11.79
N ASN A 458 -4.24 -10.64 -12.79
CA ASN A 458 -4.95 -10.26 -14.01
C ASN A 458 -6.49 -10.29 -13.85
N GLN A 459 -6.98 -10.61 -12.64
CA GLN A 459 -8.42 -10.69 -12.34
C GLN A 459 -8.82 -9.76 -11.18
N PRO A 460 -10.03 -9.16 -11.21
CA PRO A 460 -10.52 -8.32 -10.12
C PRO A 460 -10.69 -9.14 -8.84
N ASN A 461 -9.96 -8.80 -7.79
CA ASN A 461 -10.10 -9.46 -6.50
C ASN A 461 -11.08 -8.67 -5.60
N ALA A 462 -12.37 -8.93 -5.78
CA ALA A 462 -13.47 -8.26 -5.05
C ALA A 462 -13.39 -8.42 -3.52
N ASP A 463 -12.64 -9.42 -3.02
CA ASP A 463 -12.56 -9.76 -1.59
C ASP A 463 -11.50 -8.95 -0.82
N LEU A 464 -10.61 -8.18 -1.49
CA LEU A 464 -9.49 -7.51 -0.79
C LEU A 464 -9.94 -6.41 0.18
N ALA A 465 -11.08 -5.78 -0.07
CA ALA A 465 -11.62 -4.71 0.79
C ALA A 465 -12.15 -5.22 2.14
N GLU A 466 -12.53 -6.50 2.23
CA GLU A 466 -12.97 -7.14 3.49
C GLU A 466 -11.79 -7.66 4.33
N ILE A 467 -10.58 -7.68 3.79
CA ILE A 467 -9.44 -8.36 4.39
C ILE A 467 -8.43 -7.35 4.96
N LEU A 468 -8.52 -7.06 6.25
CA LEU A 468 -7.49 -6.34 7.00
C LEU A 468 -6.39 -7.31 7.46
N SER A 469 -5.29 -7.39 6.70
CA SER A 469 -4.20 -8.36 6.95
C SER A 469 -3.64 -8.30 8.37
N LEU A 470 -3.46 -7.09 8.90
CA LEU A 470 -2.82 -6.89 10.21
C LEU A 470 -3.72 -7.30 11.36
N ALA A 471 -5.03 -7.04 11.25
CA ALA A 471 -6.01 -7.46 12.24
C ALA A 471 -6.08 -8.99 12.29
N ALA A 472 -6.02 -9.66 11.13
CA ALA A 472 -6.04 -11.11 11.06
C ALA A 472 -4.80 -11.75 11.75
N TRP A 473 -3.62 -11.14 11.66
CA TRP A 473 -2.43 -11.59 12.40
C TRP A 473 -2.54 -11.37 13.92
N ASP A 474 -3.17 -10.28 14.35
CA ASP A 474 -3.44 -10.02 15.77
C ASP A 474 -4.47 -11.01 16.33
N ASP A 475 -5.55 -11.27 15.58
CA ASP A 475 -6.54 -12.29 15.90
C ASP A 475 -5.89 -13.68 15.97
N TRP A 476 -5.02 -14.03 15.02
CA TRP A 476 -4.30 -15.30 15.04
C TRP A 476 -3.42 -15.45 16.27
N MET A 477 -2.73 -14.39 16.70
CA MET A 477 -1.94 -14.42 17.94
C MET A 477 -2.84 -14.75 19.13
N LEU A 478 -3.98 -14.06 19.29
CA LEU A 478 -4.91 -14.27 20.39
C LEU A 478 -5.57 -15.66 20.36
N GLU A 479 -6.03 -16.07 19.18
CA GLU A 479 -6.70 -17.37 18.96
C GLU A 479 -5.73 -18.54 19.18
N SER A 480 -4.50 -18.44 18.68
CA SER A 480 -3.47 -19.47 18.90
C SER A 480 -3.01 -19.52 20.35
N ASP A 481 -2.89 -18.38 21.04
CA ASP A 481 -2.59 -18.35 22.47
C ASP A 481 -3.70 -19.01 23.31
N ALA A 482 -4.97 -18.68 23.04
CA ALA A 482 -6.10 -19.31 23.71
C ALA A 482 -6.15 -20.82 23.43
N GLN A 483 -5.89 -21.23 22.18
CA GLN A 483 -5.85 -22.63 21.80
C GLN A 483 -4.73 -23.40 22.51
N MET A 484 -3.55 -22.77 22.65
CA MET A 484 -2.40 -23.38 23.31
C MET A 484 -2.48 -23.33 24.84
N ALA A 485 -3.16 -22.33 25.42
CA ALA A 485 -3.45 -22.26 26.85
C ALA A 485 -4.15 -23.55 27.35
N TYR A 486 -5.07 -24.10 26.55
CA TYR A 486 -5.66 -25.41 26.83
C TYR A 486 -4.60 -26.52 26.91
N ALA A 487 -3.72 -26.63 25.91
CA ALA A 487 -2.67 -27.65 25.88
C ALA A 487 -1.66 -27.51 27.05
N VAL A 488 -1.35 -26.28 27.45
CA VAL A 488 -0.52 -25.97 28.61
C VAL A 488 -1.22 -26.39 29.91
N ALA A 489 -2.51 -26.05 30.08
CA ALA A 489 -3.30 -26.45 31.24
C ALA A 489 -3.39 -27.98 31.37
N GLN A 490 -3.44 -28.70 30.24
CA GLN A 490 -3.41 -30.17 30.19
C GLN A 490 -2.01 -30.77 30.38
N SER A 491 -0.97 -29.95 30.64
CA SER A 491 0.42 -30.39 30.82
C SER A 491 0.97 -31.20 29.64
N ILE A 492 0.55 -30.90 28.42
CA ILE A 492 1.06 -31.56 27.22
C ILE A 492 2.52 -31.14 27.00
N GLY A 493 3.40 -32.14 26.85
CA GLY A 493 4.83 -31.89 26.65
C GLY A 493 5.09 -30.98 25.45
N GLY A 494 5.93 -29.96 25.63
CA GLY A 494 6.29 -29.02 24.56
C GLY A 494 5.28 -27.90 24.28
N ALA A 495 4.08 -27.91 24.89
CA ALA A 495 3.01 -26.95 24.60
C ALA A 495 3.43 -25.49 24.86
N GLY A 496 3.97 -25.18 26.04
CA GLY A 496 4.33 -23.80 26.38
C GLY A 496 5.47 -23.23 25.53
N ALA A 497 6.46 -24.07 25.17
CA ALA A 497 7.55 -23.66 24.29
C ALA A 497 7.04 -23.42 22.85
N TYR A 498 6.08 -24.21 22.39
CA TYR A 498 5.47 -24.01 21.07
C TYR A 498 4.56 -22.79 21.01
N GLN A 499 3.77 -22.54 22.07
CA GLN A 499 2.92 -21.35 22.21
C GLN A 499 3.73 -20.06 22.04
N LEU A 500 4.89 -19.98 22.67
CA LEU A 500 5.75 -18.79 22.56
C LEU A 500 6.26 -18.56 21.13
N GLU A 501 6.76 -19.60 20.46
CA GLU A 501 7.23 -19.47 19.08
C GLU A 501 6.06 -19.15 18.14
N LEU A 502 4.84 -19.65 18.38
CA LEU A 502 3.64 -19.25 17.63
C LEU A 502 3.32 -17.75 17.78
N ARG A 503 3.42 -17.21 19.01
CA ARG A 503 3.25 -15.77 19.24
C ARG A 503 4.31 -14.96 18.51
N ARG A 504 5.57 -15.38 18.58
CA ARG A 504 6.65 -14.76 17.80
C ARG A 504 6.38 -14.86 16.29
N HIS A 505 5.79 -15.97 15.83
CA HIS A 505 5.55 -16.23 14.41
C HIS A 505 4.46 -15.31 13.88
N ALA A 506 3.41 -15.09 14.68
CA ALA A 506 2.39 -14.10 14.38
C ALA A 506 2.99 -12.69 14.23
N ILE A 507 3.92 -12.32 15.13
CA ILE A 507 4.61 -11.02 15.07
C ILE A 507 5.49 -10.94 13.81
N ASP A 508 6.36 -11.92 13.56
CA ASP A 508 7.25 -11.92 12.39
C ASP A 508 6.47 -11.94 11.07
N GLY A 509 5.38 -12.70 10.99
CA GLY A 509 4.47 -12.75 9.84
C GLY A 509 3.78 -11.41 9.59
N LYS A 510 3.26 -10.78 10.66
CA LYS A 510 2.71 -9.41 10.61
C LYS A 510 3.75 -8.43 10.09
N LEU A 511 4.95 -8.42 10.67
CA LEU A 511 6.04 -7.53 10.27
C LEU A 511 6.42 -7.70 8.79
N LEU A 512 6.48 -8.94 8.30
CA LEU A 512 6.77 -9.22 6.90
C LEU A 512 5.70 -8.65 5.95
N VAL A 513 4.42 -8.86 6.26
CA VAL A 513 3.31 -8.30 5.47
C VAL A 513 3.36 -6.77 5.48
N GLN A 514 3.67 -6.16 6.64
CA GLN A 514 3.83 -4.70 6.77
C GLN A 514 4.99 -4.18 5.91
N ALA A 515 6.16 -4.81 6.01
CA ALA A 515 7.34 -4.43 5.23
C ALA A 515 7.06 -4.50 3.74
N ARG A 516 6.38 -5.56 3.29
CA ARG A 516 6.07 -5.78 1.89
C ARG A 516 5.04 -4.79 1.35
N ALA A 517 3.97 -4.53 2.09
CA ALA A 517 2.98 -3.53 1.72
C ALA A 517 3.60 -2.12 1.68
N GLN A 518 4.51 -1.81 2.60
CA GLN A 518 5.24 -0.54 2.57
C GLN A 518 6.17 -0.44 1.37
N ALA A 519 6.88 -1.52 1.04
CA ALA A 519 7.69 -1.59 -0.16
C ALA A 519 6.80 -1.29 -1.38
N VAL A 520 5.66 -1.96 -1.53
CA VAL A 520 4.69 -1.67 -2.63
C VAL A 520 4.35 -0.18 -2.69
N LYS A 521 3.93 0.43 -1.59
CA LYS A 521 3.58 1.87 -1.56
C LYS A 521 4.74 2.76 -2.06
N LEU A 522 5.95 2.55 -1.54
CA LEU A 522 7.12 3.37 -1.89
C LEU A 522 7.67 3.08 -3.30
N GLY A 523 7.57 1.83 -3.76
CA GLY A 523 7.94 1.46 -5.12
C GLY A 523 7.01 2.11 -6.14
N GLN A 524 5.71 2.11 -5.85
CA GLN A 524 4.71 2.73 -6.71
C GLN A 524 4.77 4.27 -6.67
N GLU A 525 5.08 4.88 -5.53
CA GLU A 525 5.41 6.31 -5.45
C GLU A 525 6.59 6.66 -6.36
N TYR A 526 7.67 5.87 -6.34
CA TYR A 526 8.81 6.06 -7.24
C TYR A 526 8.40 5.92 -8.71
N ILE A 527 7.64 4.88 -9.07
CA ILE A 527 7.14 4.67 -10.44
C ILE A 527 6.33 5.88 -10.90
N GLN A 528 5.35 6.31 -10.11
CA GLN A 528 4.50 7.47 -10.42
C GLN A 528 5.33 8.73 -10.67
N LEU A 529 6.20 9.10 -9.72
CA LEU A 529 7.02 10.31 -9.82
C LEU A 529 7.99 10.26 -10.99
N ARG A 530 8.55 9.07 -11.30
CA ARG A 530 9.52 8.87 -12.37
C ARG A 530 8.87 8.96 -13.75
N LEU A 531 7.70 8.37 -13.92
CA LEU A 531 6.92 8.44 -15.16
C LEU A 531 6.41 9.87 -15.41
N GLN A 532 5.97 10.57 -14.36
CA GLN A 532 5.63 11.99 -14.46
C GLN A 532 6.84 12.84 -14.90
N LEU A 533 8.01 12.65 -14.29
CA LEU A 533 9.23 13.35 -14.69
C LEU A 533 9.59 13.08 -16.16
N HIS A 534 9.50 11.82 -16.60
CA HIS A 534 9.77 11.44 -17.98
C HIS A 534 8.79 12.13 -18.95
N ALA A 535 7.49 12.13 -18.64
CA ALA A 535 6.48 12.82 -19.44
C ALA A 535 6.72 14.34 -19.49
N THR A 536 7.09 14.96 -18.37
CA THR A 536 7.41 16.40 -18.31
C THR A 536 8.62 16.77 -19.16
N GLN A 537 9.67 15.96 -19.12
CA GLN A 537 10.86 16.16 -19.97
C GLN A 537 10.49 16.08 -21.46
N ALA A 538 9.65 15.12 -21.85
CA ALA A 538 9.17 14.99 -23.22
C ALA A 538 8.26 16.16 -23.64
N ASN A 539 7.31 16.55 -22.77
CA ASN A 539 6.36 17.62 -23.03
C ASN A 539 7.05 18.99 -23.15
N LYS A 540 8.13 19.24 -22.40
CA LYS A 540 8.93 20.46 -22.54
C LYS A 540 9.40 20.68 -23.99
N LEU A 541 9.91 19.63 -24.64
CA LEU A 541 10.39 19.71 -26.02
C LEU A 541 9.24 19.99 -27.00
N ARG A 542 8.11 19.32 -26.82
CA ARG A 542 6.90 19.54 -27.64
C ARG A 542 6.33 20.94 -27.47
N LEU A 543 6.23 21.41 -26.23
CA LEU A 543 5.78 22.76 -25.91
C LEU A 543 6.71 23.83 -26.49
N GLN A 544 8.03 23.58 -26.57
CA GLN A 544 8.94 24.48 -27.24
C GLN A 544 8.68 24.54 -28.76
N GLN A 545 8.47 23.38 -29.41
CA GLN A 545 8.15 23.31 -30.83
C GLN A 545 6.82 24.00 -31.17
N LEU A 546 5.80 23.76 -30.35
CA LEU A 546 4.50 24.45 -30.48
C LEU A 546 4.67 25.95 -30.28
N TYR A 547 5.43 26.39 -29.27
CA TYR A 547 5.70 27.82 -29.04
C TYR A 547 6.35 28.51 -30.25
N ASP A 548 7.34 27.87 -30.86
CA ASP A 548 8.10 28.43 -31.98
C ASP A 548 7.24 28.60 -33.25
N THR A 549 6.18 27.79 -33.39
CA THR A 549 5.30 27.77 -34.56
C THR A 549 3.95 28.46 -34.33
N TYR A 550 3.54 28.68 -33.08
CA TYR A 550 2.24 29.24 -32.71
C TYR A 550 2.04 30.65 -33.28
N GLN A 551 0.95 30.86 -34.04
CA GLN A 551 0.50 32.16 -34.55
C GLN A 551 -0.89 32.55 -34.06
N GLY A 552 -1.48 31.79 -33.13
CA GLY A 552 -2.82 32.05 -32.57
C GLY A 552 -3.85 30.98 -32.90
N GLU A 553 -3.43 29.82 -33.40
CA GLU A 553 -4.30 28.70 -33.75
C GLU A 553 -4.95 28.09 -32.50
N GLU A 554 -6.28 27.99 -32.49
CA GLU A 554 -7.03 27.49 -31.31
C GLU A 554 -6.66 26.05 -30.94
N GLU A 555 -6.47 25.16 -31.93
CA GLU A 555 -6.08 23.77 -31.68
C GLU A 555 -4.72 23.67 -30.99
N ALA A 556 -3.72 24.44 -31.44
CA ALA A 556 -2.38 24.46 -30.84
C ALA A 556 -2.42 25.03 -29.41
N ALA A 557 -3.24 26.06 -29.19
CA ALA A 557 -3.45 26.63 -27.85
C ALA A 557 -4.11 25.63 -26.90
N LEU A 558 -5.11 24.87 -27.37
CA LEU A 558 -5.77 23.82 -26.60
C LEU A 558 -4.83 22.65 -26.28
N GLU A 559 -3.98 22.25 -27.24
CA GLU A 559 -2.96 21.22 -27.01
C GLU A 559 -1.95 21.67 -25.95
N ALA A 560 -1.42 22.89 -26.08
CA ALA A 560 -0.50 23.45 -25.10
C ALA A 560 -1.14 23.61 -23.72
N GLN A 561 -2.40 24.03 -23.65
CA GLN A 561 -3.16 24.11 -22.40
C GLN A 561 -3.23 22.75 -21.71
N GLY A 562 -3.47 21.67 -22.46
CA GLY A 562 -3.46 20.31 -21.93
C GLY A 562 -2.12 19.94 -21.30
N TYR A 563 -1.00 20.17 -22.00
CA TYR A 563 0.33 19.87 -21.45
C TYR A 563 0.70 20.73 -20.24
N PHE A 564 0.35 22.02 -20.24
CA PHE A 564 0.59 22.89 -19.08
C PHE A 564 -0.28 22.53 -17.88
N TYR A 565 -1.52 22.09 -18.12
CA TYR A 565 -2.38 21.58 -17.06
C TYR A 565 -1.80 20.31 -16.41
N ASP A 566 -1.22 19.41 -17.20
CA ASP A 566 -0.52 18.24 -16.67
C ASP A 566 0.67 18.65 -15.79
N GLN A 567 1.39 19.73 -16.14
CA GLN A 567 2.46 20.29 -15.30
C GLN A 567 1.93 20.86 -13.98
N VAL A 568 0.85 21.66 -14.02
CA VAL A 568 0.20 22.17 -12.79
C VAL A 568 -0.26 21.02 -11.90
N SER A 569 -0.90 20.01 -12.49
CA SER A 569 -1.38 18.83 -11.77
C SER A 569 -0.23 18.03 -11.14
N MET A 570 0.89 17.89 -11.84
CA MET A 570 2.11 17.28 -11.30
C MET A 570 2.65 18.09 -10.11
N LEU A 571 2.78 19.41 -10.24
CA LEU A 571 3.27 20.26 -9.15
C LEU A 571 2.37 20.20 -7.91
N ARG A 572 1.05 20.20 -8.10
CA ARG A 572 0.06 20.00 -7.02
C ARG A 572 0.19 18.62 -6.38
N ASN A 573 0.41 17.56 -7.16
CA ASN A 573 0.71 16.24 -6.62
C ASN A 573 2.01 16.23 -5.79
N SER A 574 3.05 16.95 -6.21
CA SER A 574 4.28 17.12 -5.42
C SER A 574 4.02 17.82 -4.08
N ILE A 575 3.14 18.83 -4.05
CA ILE A 575 2.65 19.43 -2.78
C ILE A 575 1.94 18.36 -1.95
N MET A 576 1.06 17.54 -2.52
CA MET A 576 0.35 16.48 -1.79
C MET A 576 1.29 15.46 -1.17
N VAL A 577 2.36 15.05 -1.87
CA VAL A 577 3.38 14.16 -1.31
C VAL A 577 4.06 14.80 -0.09
N TYR A 578 4.48 16.06 -0.18
CA TYR A 578 5.11 16.76 0.95
C TYR A 578 4.13 17.05 2.10
N MET A 579 2.88 17.40 1.79
CA MET A 579 1.83 17.62 2.78
C MET A 579 1.51 16.33 3.53
N ARG A 580 1.40 15.20 2.81
CA ARG A 580 1.24 13.87 3.39
C ARG A 580 2.40 13.52 4.31
N ASP A 581 3.65 13.77 3.89
CA ASP A 581 4.82 13.54 4.74
C ASP A 581 4.76 14.38 6.03
N ALA A 582 4.29 15.64 5.96
CA ALA A 582 4.10 16.49 7.13
C ALA A 582 2.94 16.01 8.03
N VAL A 583 1.81 15.58 7.45
CA VAL A 583 0.68 14.96 8.17
C VAL A 583 1.10 13.65 8.84
N TRP A 584 1.94 12.84 8.20
CA TRP A 584 2.50 11.64 8.81
C TRP A 584 3.46 11.95 9.95
N ALA A 585 4.25 13.03 9.85
CA ALA A 585 5.12 13.47 10.94
C ALA A 585 4.29 13.94 12.14
N TYR A 586 3.20 14.67 11.86
CA TYR A 586 2.20 15.01 12.86
C TYR A 586 1.63 13.75 13.52
N LYS A 587 1.12 12.79 12.73
CA LYS A 587 0.53 11.55 13.26
C LYS A 587 1.52 10.71 14.04
N TYR A 588 2.78 10.67 13.64
CA TYR A 588 3.84 10.00 14.41
C TYR A 588 4.09 10.70 15.75
N TYR A 589 4.06 12.03 15.79
CA TYR A 589 4.28 12.81 17.00
C TYR A 589 3.08 12.77 17.96
N THR A 590 1.86 12.87 17.44
CA THR A 590 0.62 13.01 18.21
C THR A 590 -0.19 11.73 18.34
N LEU A 591 0.13 10.67 17.60
CA LEU A 591 -0.70 9.47 17.49
C LEU A 591 -2.19 9.82 17.28
N SER A 592 -2.45 10.79 16.40
CA SER A 592 -3.77 11.33 16.10
C SER A 592 -3.82 11.70 14.62
N ASP A 593 -4.99 11.62 14.00
CA ASP A 593 -5.17 12.03 12.61
C ASP A 593 -5.28 13.57 12.52
N SER A 594 -4.70 14.15 11.47
CA SER A 594 -4.85 15.57 11.15
C SER A 594 -6.24 15.82 10.55
N SER A 595 -6.78 17.03 10.76
CA SER A 595 -8.01 17.48 10.10
C SER A 595 -7.79 17.91 8.65
N ILE A 596 -6.54 18.02 8.20
CA ILE A 596 -6.20 18.42 6.84
C ILE A 596 -6.64 17.35 5.86
N ALA A 597 -7.57 17.72 4.99
CA ALA A 597 -7.90 16.94 3.80
C ALA A 597 -6.84 17.16 2.72
N LEU A 598 -6.19 16.08 2.29
CA LEU A 598 -5.34 16.08 1.11
C LEU A 598 -6.24 16.19 -0.11
N ASP A 599 -6.13 17.30 -0.84
CA ASP A 599 -6.98 17.61 -1.97
C ASP A 599 -6.13 18.33 -3.04
N PRO A 600 -5.83 17.69 -4.18
CA PRO A 600 -5.00 18.27 -5.24
C PRO A 600 -5.71 19.41 -5.99
N LEU A 601 -6.98 19.70 -5.72
CA LEU A 601 -7.75 20.79 -6.34
C LEU A 601 -7.70 22.10 -5.57
N LYS A 602 -7.17 22.08 -4.34
CA LYS A 602 -6.97 23.30 -3.57
C LYS A 602 -6.05 24.28 -4.30
N THR A 603 -6.35 25.56 -4.13
CA THR A 603 -5.49 26.67 -4.57
C THR A 603 -4.19 26.69 -3.77
N THR A 604 -3.15 27.31 -4.32
CA THR A 604 -1.88 27.49 -3.59
C THR A 604 -2.03 28.23 -2.26
N LEU A 605 -2.98 29.17 -2.16
CA LEU A 605 -3.33 29.83 -0.91
C LEU A 605 -3.92 28.87 0.12
N GLN A 606 -4.80 27.96 -0.29
CA GLN A 606 -5.36 26.94 0.59
C GLN A 606 -4.29 25.94 1.06
N TYR A 607 -3.35 25.55 0.20
CA TYR A 607 -2.19 24.75 0.65
C TYR A 607 -1.33 25.48 1.67
N GLN A 608 -1.15 26.78 1.50
CA GLN A 608 -0.43 27.59 2.47
C GLN A 608 -1.16 27.64 3.82
N GLN A 609 -2.49 27.72 3.81
CA GLN A 609 -3.32 27.63 5.02
C GLN A 609 -3.19 26.25 5.69
N ASP A 610 -3.25 25.16 4.92
CA ASP A 610 -3.05 23.80 5.43
C ASP A 610 -1.65 23.64 6.05
N SER A 611 -0.59 24.15 5.40
CA SER A 611 0.78 24.12 5.94
C SER A 611 0.88 24.81 7.31
N GLN A 612 0.15 25.91 7.52
CA GLN A 612 0.08 26.58 8.83
C GLN A 612 -0.80 25.83 9.83
N MET A 613 -1.87 25.20 9.36
CA MET A 613 -2.78 24.40 10.19
C MET A 613 -2.04 23.23 10.85
N ILE A 614 -1.08 22.58 10.18
CA ILE A 614 -0.26 21.52 10.80
C ILE A 614 0.41 22.01 12.09
N LEU A 615 0.98 23.23 12.09
CA LEU A 615 1.62 23.80 13.28
C LEU A 615 0.60 24.13 14.38
N GLN A 616 -0.57 24.61 14.00
CA GLN A 616 -1.66 24.88 14.93
C GLN A 616 -2.12 23.58 15.60
N GLU A 617 -2.32 22.50 14.84
CA GLU A 617 -2.71 21.19 15.37
C GLU A 617 -1.66 20.60 16.31
N VAL A 618 -0.36 20.76 16.02
CA VAL A 618 0.71 20.37 16.96
C VAL A 618 0.60 21.16 18.25
N THR A 619 0.37 22.48 18.16
CA THR A 619 0.25 23.38 19.30
C THR A 619 -0.95 22.99 20.16
N SER A 620 -2.13 22.84 19.56
CA SER A 620 -3.33 22.39 20.27
C SER A 620 -3.16 20.98 20.87
N CYS A 621 -2.46 20.07 20.18
CA CYS A 621 -2.13 18.77 20.78
C CYS A 621 -1.24 18.92 22.03
N LYS A 622 -0.29 19.87 22.05
CA LYS A 622 0.57 20.13 23.22
C LYS A 622 -0.21 20.75 24.37
N GLU A 623 -1.13 21.66 24.07
CA GLU A 623 -2.00 22.33 25.06
C GLU A 623 -2.88 21.36 25.85
N ASN A 624 -3.18 20.17 25.29
CA ASN A 624 -3.90 19.10 25.99
C ASN A 624 -3.11 18.48 27.15
N TYR A 625 -1.84 18.86 27.35
CA TYR A 625 -0.98 18.33 28.41
C TYR A 625 -0.47 19.45 29.31
N SER A 626 -0.51 19.23 30.63
CA SER A 626 0.00 20.19 31.63
C SER A 626 1.52 20.17 31.81
N SER A 627 2.23 19.27 31.11
CA SER A 627 3.68 19.13 31.15
C SER A 627 4.21 18.59 29.83
N ASP A 628 5.53 18.65 29.64
CA ASP A 628 6.22 17.93 28.56
C ASP A 628 6.25 16.42 28.81
N PHE A 629 6.88 15.68 27.87
CA PHE A 629 7.18 14.27 28.04
C PHE A 629 8.07 14.04 29.27
N THR A 630 7.81 12.96 29.99
CA THR A 630 8.63 12.56 31.13
C THR A 630 9.88 11.84 30.62
N PRO A 631 11.10 12.32 30.95
CA PRO A 631 12.32 11.60 30.63
C PRO A 631 12.39 10.31 31.46
N PHE A 632 12.93 9.25 30.86
CA PHE A 632 13.17 7.98 31.53
C PHE A 632 14.56 7.44 31.24
N SER A 633 15.02 6.60 32.17
CA SER A 633 16.19 5.75 32.05
C SER A 633 15.76 4.37 32.54
N LEU A 634 15.63 3.42 31.63
CA LEU A 634 15.11 2.08 31.92
C LEU A 634 16.15 1.03 31.56
N GLY A 635 16.24 -0.03 32.36
CA GLY A 635 17.10 -1.18 32.09
C GLY A 635 16.36 -2.49 32.32
N ILE A 636 16.76 -3.54 31.62
CA ILE A 636 16.27 -4.91 31.82
C ILE A 636 17.38 -5.91 31.52
N GLN A 637 17.46 -6.98 32.29
CA GLN A 637 18.28 -8.13 31.93
C GLN A 637 17.48 -9.09 31.06
N THR A 638 18.09 -9.72 30.06
CA THR A 638 17.38 -10.70 29.23
C THR A 638 16.87 -11.91 30.01
N LEU A 639 17.40 -12.14 31.22
CA LEU A 639 16.88 -13.11 32.20
C LEU A 639 15.46 -12.80 32.70
N GLU A 640 15.05 -11.55 32.63
CA GLU A 640 13.74 -11.06 33.09
C GLU A 640 12.67 -11.05 31.97
N LEU A 641 13.07 -11.33 30.72
CA LEU A 641 12.16 -11.46 29.60
C LEU A 641 11.36 -12.79 29.67
N PRO A 642 10.14 -12.86 29.09
CA PRO A 642 9.30 -14.05 29.16
C PRO A 642 10.00 -15.35 28.73
N LEU A 643 9.54 -16.47 29.31
CA LEU A 643 10.12 -17.82 29.25
C LEU A 643 10.89 -18.13 27.94
N SER A 644 12.13 -18.59 28.06
CA SER A 644 13.08 -19.03 26.99
C SER A 644 13.96 -17.98 26.30
N TYR A 645 13.69 -16.67 26.45
CA TYR A 645 14.60 -15.62 25.99
C TYR A 645 16.06 -15.75 26.50
N PRO A 646 16.32 -16.16 27.76
CA PRO A 646 17.70 -16.26 28.25
C PRO A 646 18.52 -17.29 27.47
N ASN A 647 17.94 -18.47 27.24
CA ASN A 647 18.61 -19.54 26.50
C ASN A 647 18.73 -19.22 25.01
N SER A 648 17.72 -18.57 24.41
CA SER A 648 17.77 -18.19 22.99
C SER A 648 18.79 -17.08 22.75
N VAL A 649 18.91 -16.10 23.65
CA VAL A 649 19.91 -15.02 23.57
C VAL A 649 21.32 -15.57 23.60
N VAL A 650 21.64 -16.41 24.59
CA VAL A 650 22.98 -17.02 24.71
C VAL A 650 23.29 -17.86 23.48
N THR A 651 22.36 -18.73 23.07
CA THR A 651 22.55 -19.59 21.89
C THR A 651 22.78 -18.78 20.62
N ALA A 652 22.03 -17.70 20.42
CA ALA A 652 22.14 -16.87 19.23
C ALA A 652 23.48 -16.09 19.19
N LEU A 653 23.90 -15.52 20.32
CA LEU A 653 25.18 -14.81 20.43
C LEU A 653 26.41 -15.72 20.36
N GLN A 654 26.29 -17.00 20.75
CA GLN A 654 27.34 -18.02 20.61
C GLN A 654 27.34 -18.70 19.22
N SER A 655 26.31 -18.45 18.40
CA SER A 655 26.27 -18.96 17.03
C SER A 655 27.24 -18.19 16.12
N ASP A 656 27.48 -18.71 14.91
CA ASP A 656 28.33 -18.05 13.91
C ASP A 656 27.87 -16.63 13.54
N SER A 657 26.57 -16.33 13.69
CA SER A 657 26.01 -15.00 13.44
C SER A 657 26.40 -13.97 14.50
N HIS A 658 26.76 -14.43 15.71
CA HIS A 658 27.03 -13.62 16.90
C HIS A 658 25.99 -12.51 17.14
N SER A 659 24.73 -12.81 16.83
CA SER A 659 23.66 -11.83 16.75
C SER A 659 22.38 -12.37 17.38
N VAL A 660 21.66 -11.52 18.09
CA VAL A 660 20.35 -11.84 18.70
C VAL A 660 19.32 -10.76 18.37
N THR A 661 18.09 -11.18 18.11
CA THR A 661 16.93 -10.29 17.90
C THR A 661 15.92 -10.43 19.03
N ILE A 662 15.52 -9.31 19.61
CA ILE A 662 14.57 -9.20 20.72
C ILE A 662 13.40 -8.35 20.25
N THR A 663 12.16 -8.80 20.49
CA THR A 663 10.97 -8.12 19.97
C THR A 663 10.17 -7.51 21.12
N PHE A 664 9.81 -6.24 20.99
CA PHE A 664 8.91 -5.56 21.91
C PHE A 664 7.63 -5.11 21.20
N SER A 665 6.50 -5.29 21.86
CA SER A 665 5.16 -4.91 21.38
C SER A 665 4.39 -4.20 22.49
N PRO A 666 3.59 -3.16 22.20
CA PRO A 666 2.79 -2.50 23.23
C PRO A 666 1.75 -3.44 23.84
N SER A 667 1.42 -3.20 25.11
CA SER A 667 0.29 -3.88 25.77
C SER A 667 -1.00 -3.13 25.48
N VAL A 668 -2.01 -3.83 24.96
CA VAL A 668 -3.39 -3.34 24.85
C VAL A 668 -4.31 -4.19 25.70
N THR A 669 -5.15 -3.55 26.51
CA THR A 669 -6.23 -4.24 27.24
C THR A 669 -7.41 -4.41 26.28
N SER A 670 -7.68 -5.63 25.82
CA SER A 670 -8.81 -5.90 24.93
C SER A 670 -10.13 -5.55 25.65
N THR A 671 -10.85 -4.54 25.18
CA THR A 671 -12.17 -4.17 25.71
C THR A 671 -13.34 -4.67 24.86
N SER A 672 -13.11 -5.49 23.84
CA SER A 672 -14.20 -6.02 23.01
C SER A 672 -14.12 -7.53 22.78
N THR A 673 -15.19 -8.19 23.23
CA THR A 673 -15.77 -9.45 22.74
C THR A 673 -14.98 -10.75 22.89
N SER A 674 -15.08 -11.40 24.07
CA SER A 674 -15.80 -12.68 24.18
C SER A 674 -15.92 -13.11 25.64
N THR A 675 -17.17 -13.23 26.08
CA THR A 675 -17.66 -14.03 27.20
C THR A 675 -17.06 -15.45 27.22
N SER A 676 -16.92 -16.01 28.43
CA SER A 676 -16.59 -17.41 28.78
C SER A 676 -15.12 -17.85 28.94
N ILE A 677 -14.21 -16.98 29.38
CA ILE A 677 -12.92 -17.44 29.91
C ILE A 677 -13.08 -17.71 31.42
N THR A 678 -13.10 -18.98 31.84
CA THR A 678 -13.09 -19.35 33.26
C THR A 678 -11.79 -18.90 33.96
N PRO A 679 -11.80 -18.62 35.28
CA PRO A 679 -10.63 -18.11 36.02
C PRO A 679 -9.34 -18.94 35.86
N ALA A 680 -9.46 -20.25 35.61
CA ALA A 680 -8.33 -21.17 35.43
C ALA A 680 -7.53 -20.96 34.12
N ILE A 681 -8.13 -20.34 33.09
CA ILE A 681 -7.48 -20.11 31.78
C ILE A 681 -6.79 -18.73 31.76
N SER A 682 -7.26 -17.77 32.56
CA SER A 682 -6.66 -16.44 32.67
C SER A 682 -5.23 -16.46 33.24
N SER A 683 -4.87 -17.46 34.04
CA SER A 683 -3.53 -17.61 34.62
C SER A 683 -2.50 -18.22 33.66
N SER A 684 -2.90 -18.70 32.47
CA SER A 684 -1.99 -19.31 31.48
C SER A 684 -1.81 -18.49 30.21
N ILE A 685 -2.35 -17.27 30.14
CA ILE A 685 -2.10 -16.34 29.04
C ILE A 685 -0.75 -15.68 29.29
N LEU A 686 0.19 -15.83 28.35
CA LEU A 686 1.50 -15.20 28.44
C LEU A 686 1.35 -13.66 28.48
N PRO A 687 2.08 -12.95 29.36
CA PRO A 687 2.03 -11.49 29.42
C PRO A 687 2.48 -10.87 28.08
N PRO A 688 2.01 -9.65 27.75
CA PRO A 688 2.48 -8.94 26.56
C PRO A 688 3.99 -8.70 26.63
N ILE A 689 4.67 -8.78 25.48
CA ILE A 689 6.13 -8.64 25.40
C ILE A 689 6.49 -7.15 25.34
N THR A 690 6.18 -6.41 26.40
CA THR A 690 6.41 -4.95 26.47
C THR A 690 7.84 -4.57 26.81
N GLY A 691 8.63 -5.51 27.34
CA GLY A 691 9.90 -5.18 28.01
C GLY A 691 9.65 -4.23 29.19
N PRO A 692 10.59 -3.30 29.49
CA PRO A 692 10.42 -2.35 30.59
C PRO A 692 9.41 -1.22 30.29
N PHE A 693 8.87 -1.15 29.06
CA PHE A 693 8.00 -0.07 28.61
C PHE A 693 6.54 -0.31 29.00
N THR A 694 6.23 -0.06 30.27
CA THR A 694 4.90 -0.25 30.85
C THR A 694 4.29 1.07 31.33
N SER A 695 2.96 1.11 31.50
CA SER A 695 2.24 2.23 32.14
C SER A 695 2.43 3.61 31.49
N GLY A 696 2.60 3.65 30.17
CA GLY A 696 2.72 4.88 29.41
C GLY A 696 2.32 4.71 27.94
N SER A 697 2.42 5.82 27.21
CA SER A 697 2.16 5.96 25.79
C SER A 697 3.24 6.81 25.14
N ARG A 698 3.33 6.77 23.80
CA ARG A 698 4.25 7.63 23.02
C ARG A 698 5.72 7.53 23.47
N PHE A 699 6.20 6.32 23.70
CA PHE A 699 7.61 6.12 24.07
C PHE A 699 8.52 6.52 22.90
N ARG A 700 9.47 7.41 23.13
CA ARG A 700 10.51 7.82 22.19
C ARG A 700 11.87 7.50 22.80
N VAL A 701 12.62 6.59 22.20
CA VAL A 701 13.93 6.17 22.70
C VAL A 701 15.04 6.84 21.91
N PHE A 702 16.03 7.35 22.63
CA PHE A 702 17.23 7.94 22.05
C PHE A 702 18.25 6.88 21.63
N GLY A 703 17.94 5.59 21.73
CA GLY A 703 18.83 4.47 21.45
C GLY A 703 18.78 3.41 22.54
N MET A 704 19.63 2.39 22.38
CA MET A 704 19.79 1.30 23.34
C MET A 704 21.27 1.05 23.55
N ARG A 705 21.72 0.83 24.78
CA ARG A 705 23.02 0.24 25.13
C ARG A 705 22.83 -1.23 25.47
N ALA A 706 23.82 -2.06 25.16
CA ALA A 706 23.82 -3.47 25.49
C ALA A 706 25.17 -3.88 26.09
N PHE A 707 25.13 -4.58 27.23
CA PHE A 707 26.31 -5.12 27.90
C PHE A 707 26.25 -6.65 27.90
N LEU A 708 27.37 -7.29 27.59
CA LEU A 708 27.46 -8.76 27.58
C LEU A 708 27.63 -9.25 29.02
N LEU A 709 26.73 -10.10 29.51
CA LEU A 709 26.80 -10.64 30.87
C LEU A 709 27.60 -11.94 30.88
N GLY A 710 28.79 -11.91 31.48
CA GLY A 710 29.66 -13.08 31.68
C GLY A 710 30.65 -13.40 30.56
N ALA A 711 30.57 -12.71 29.42
CA ALA A 711 31.61 -12.78 28.38
C ALA A 711 32.89 -12.06 28.82
N LYS A 712 34.06 -12.57 28.43
CA LYS A 712 35.36 -11.99 28.81
C LYS A 712 36.25 -11.77 27.60
N PRO A 713 36.97 -10.63 27.50
CA PRO A 713 37.97 -10.47 26.45
C PRO A 713 39.09 -11.51 26.59
N LEU A 714 39.57 -12.03 25.46
CA LEU A 714 40.73 -12.91 25.44
C LEU A 714 41.98 -12.15 25.91
N PRO A 715 42.95 -12.81 26.57
CA PRO A 715 44.16 -12.16 27.09
C PRO A 715 44.93 -11.34 26.02
N SER A 716 44.93 -11.80 24.78
CA SER A 716 45.55 -11.12 23.63
C SER A 716 44.86 -9.82 23.21
N SER A 717 43.63 -9.58 23.67
CA SER A 717 42.81 -8.43 23.28
C SER A 717 43.03 -7.21 24.18
N PHE A 718 43.77 -7.37 25.27
CA PHE A 718 44.11 -6.26 26.16
C PHE A 718 45.26 -5.43 25.58
N SER A 719 45.06 -4.12 25.51
CA SER A 719 46.10 -3.17 25.15
C SER A 719 47.28 -3.26 26.13
N SER A 720 48.49 -3.34 25.60
CA SER A 720 49.73 -3.34 26.40
C SER A 720 49.95 -2.04 27.17
N VAL A 721 49.32 -0.94 26.74
CA VAL A 721 49.46 0.39 27.36
C VAL A 721 48.37 0.62 28.41
N THR A 722 47.11 0.36 28.05
CA THR A 722 45.98 0.72 28.92
C THR A 722 45.49 -0.44 29.78
N SER A 723 45.93 -1.68 29.51
CA SER A 723 45.41 -2.91 30.13
C SER A 723 43.89 -3.05 30.03
N LYS A 724 43.30 -2.51 28.95
CA LYS A 724 41.86 -2.56 28.64
C LYS A 724 41.64 -3.24 27.29
N ALA A 725 40.51 -3.92 27.13
CA ALA A 725 40.10 -4.55 25.88
C ALA A 725 38.74 -3.99 25.42
N PRO A 726 38.54 -3.79 24.10
CA PRO A 726 37.28 -3.28 23.58
C PRO A 726 36.23 -4.40 23.45
N ILE A 727 34.97 -4.06 23.71
CA ILE A 727 33.81 -4.81 23.22
C ILE A 727 33.09 -3.91 22.21
N LEU A 728 32.86 -4.44 21.01
CA LEU A 728 32.26 -3.73 19.89
C LEU A 728 30.96 -4.41 19.50
N LEU A 729 29.85 -3.68 19.66
CA LEU A 729 28.52 -4.14 19.30
C LEU A 729 27.93 -3.24 18.21
N THR A 730 27.13 -3.84 17.34
CA THR A 730 26.19 -3.12 16.47
C THR A 730 24.78 -3.34 17.01
N ILE A 731 24.07 -2.24 17.22
CA ILE A 731 22.69 -2.23 17.71
C ILE A 731 21.81 -1.68 16.60
N SER A 732 20.81 -2.44 16.19
CA SER A 732 19.90 -2.04 15.13
C SER A 732 18.44 -2.35 15.46
N THR A 733 17.53 -1.74 14.70
CA THR A 733 16.10 -2.06 14.76
C THR A 733 15.61 -2.67 13.45
N SER A 734 14.41 -3.26 13.44
CA SER A 734 13.80 -3.79 12.22
C SER A 734 13.39 -2.73 11.19
N GLY A 735 13.29 -1.45 11.58
CA GLY A 735 12.66 -0.42 10.74
C GLY A 735 11.12 -0.45 10.79
N ILE A 736 10.54 -1.36 11.58
CA ILE A 736 9.09 -1.47 11.79
C ILE A 736 8.83 -1.27 13.28
N TYR A 737 7.88 -0.39 13.56
CA TYR A 737 7.69 0.17 14.88
C TYR A 737 6.20 0.22 15.20
N ASN A 738 5.88 0.02 16.48
CA ASN A 738 4.54 0.22 17.01
C ASN A 738 4.56 1.27 18.11
N ASP A 739 3.43 1.90 18.32
CA ASP A 739 3.21 2.78 19.46
C ASP A 739 1.77 2.64 19.94
N VAL A 740 1.48 3.14 21.13
CA VAL A 740 0.17 3.01 21.75
C VAL A 740 -0.29 4.33 22.35
N LYS A 741 -1.56 4.64 22.16
CA LYS A 741 -2.29 5.73 22.85
C LYS A 741 -3.73 5.29 23.01
N ASP A 742 -4.31 5.49 24.19
CA ASP A 742 -5.72 5.21 24.47
C ASP A 742 -6.15 3.79 24.04
N ASN A 743 -5.30 2.78 24.29
CA ASN A 743 -5.47 1.37 23.86
C ASN A 743 -5.52 1.13 22.34
N VAL A 744 -5.19 2.12 21.51
CA VAL A 744 -5.05 1.98 20.06
C VAL A 744 -3.57 1.82 19.70
N VAL A 745 -3.25 0.76 18.95
CA VAL A 745 -1.90 0.54 18.41
C VAL A 745 -1.77 1.25 17.06
N TYR A 746 -0.71 2.04 16.93
CA TYR A 746 -0.30 2.70 15.71
C TYR A 746 0.95 2.04 15.16
N GLY A 747 0.92 1.63 13.88
CA GLY A 747 2.02 0.97 13.21
C GLY A 747 2.77 1.92 12.28
N TYR A 748 4.09 1.82 12.28
CA TYR A 748 4.99 2.68 11.53
C TYR A 748 6.10 1.91 10.84
N THR A 749 6.51 2.40 9.68
CA THR A 749 7.75 2.00 9.02
C THR A 749 8.66 3.21 8.88
N MET A 750 9.93 3.07 9.23
CA MET A 750 10.96 4.10 9.03
C MET A 750 12.31 3.43 8.75
N LYS A 751 13.30 4.24 8.39
CA LYS A 751 14.67 3.74 8.23
C LYS A 751 15.12 3.04 9.53
N PRO A 752 15.65 1.81 9.46
CA PRO A 752 16.22 1.13 10.61
C PRO A 752 17.25 2.00 11.33
N LEU A 753 17.21 1.96 12.66
CA LEU A 753 18.32 2.46 13.46
C LEU A 753 19.48 1.49 13.28
N GLU A 754 20.69 2.00 13.10
CA GLU A 754 21.92 1.22 13.18
C GLU A 754 22.99 2.07 13.86
N ARG A 755 23.48 1.59 15.00
CA ARG A 755 24.44 2.33 15.83
C ARG A 755 25.49 1.40 16.40
N THR A 756 26.73 1.86 16.36
CA THR A 756 27.84 1.19 17.01
C THR A 756 27.87 1.55 18.50
N PHE A 757 27.95 0.54 19.36
CA PHE A 757 28.23 0.69 20.77
C PHE A 757 29.58 0.09 21.10
N LYS A 758 30.50 0.89 21.64
CA LYS A 758 31.84 0.45 22.01
C LYS A 758 32.17 0.87 23.43
N TYR A 759 32.44 -0.12 24.27
CA TYR A 759 32.90 0.09 25.63
C TYR A 759 34.19 -0.69 25.88
N MET A 760 34.95 -0.22 26.88
CA MET A 760 36.22 -0.85 27.26
C MET A 760 36.01 -1.61 28.58
N VAL A 761 36.61 -2.80 28.67
CA VAL A 761 36.56 -3.64 29.86
C VAL A 761 37.97 -3.80 30.42
N ALA A 762 38.13 -3.62 31.72
CA ALA A 762 39.37 -3.86 32.45
C ALA A 762 39.54 -5.35 32.76
N LYS A 763 40.75 -5.77 33.18
CA LYS A 763 41.05 -7.19 33.44
C LYS A 763 40.19 -7.83 34.54
N ASP A 764 39.67 -7.02 35.45
CA ASP A 764 38.74 -7.43 36.51
C ASP A 764 37.28 -7.57 36.03
N GLY A 765 37.00 -7.26 34.76
CA GLY A 765 35.66 -7.27 34.18
C GLY A 765 34.92 -5.94 34.29
N THR A 766 35.51 -4.91 34.90
CA THR A 766 34.84 -3.62 35.11
C THR A 766 34.71 -2.85 33.79
N VAL A 767 33.48 -2.46 33.45
CA VAL A 767 33.19 -1.56 32.32
C VAL A 767 33.68 -0.15 32.62
N GLN A 768 34.38 0.46 31.68
CA GLN A 768 35.00 1.77 31.83
C GLN A 768 34.15 2.86 31.17
N LEU A 769 33.95 3.95 31.91
CA LEU A 769 33.29 5.18 31.44
C LEU A 769 34.33 6.29 31.16
N PRO A 770 34.08 7.21 30.22
CA PRO A 770 32.96 7.20 29.27
C PRO A 770 33.11 6.12 28.20
N TYR A 771 32.00 5.76 27.54
CA TYR A 771 32.02 4.82 26.41
C TYR A 771 32.81 5.42 25.24
N THR A 772 33.46 4.56 24.45
CA THR A 772 34.25 5.02 23.29
C THR A 772 33.35 5.45 22.13
N PHE A 773 32.29 4.67 21.88
CA PHE A 773 31.20 5.05 20.99
C PHE A 773 29.90 4.73 21.72
N ASP A 774 29.03 5.73 21.83
CA ASP A 774 27.72 5.56 22.45
C ASP A 774 26.66 5.31 21.38
N SER A 775 25.71 4.43 21.69
CA SER A 775 24.56 4.11 20.85
C SER A 775 23.30 4.86 21.29
N ILE A 776 23.35 5.60 22.39
CA ILE A 776 22.35 6.60 22.77
C ILE A 776 22.80 7.97 22.26
N ILE A 777 22.00 8.58 21.38
CA ILE A 777 22.31 9.83 20.68
C ILE A 777 21.05 10.67 20.60
N HIS A 778 21.11 11.89 21.13
CA HIS A 778 20.04 12.89 21.00
C HIS A 778 20.18 13.61 19.67
N SER A 779 19.14 13.56 18.83
CA SER A 779 19.13 14.25 17.55
C SER A 779 18.27 15.51 17.58
N ALA A 780 18.72 16.56 16.88
CA ALA A 780 17.91 17.74 16.60
C ALA A 780 17.14 17.64 15.27
N ASP A 781 17.64 16.84 14.33
CA ASP A 781 17.16 16.81 12.94
C ASP A 781 16.34 15.55 12.61
N TYR A 782 16.54 14.48 13.37
CA TYR A 782 15.90 13.18 13.15
C TYR A 782 14.86 12.89 14.24
N VAL A 783 13.78 12.20 13.87
CA VAL A 783 12.80 11.73 14.86
C VAL A 783 13.36 10.57 15.67
N ASP A 784 13.08 10.58 16.97
CA ASP A 784 13.40 9.44 17.82
C ASP A 784 12.42 8.29 17.57
N PRO A 785 12.90 7.05 17.40
CA PRO A 785 12.03 5.88 17.24
C PRO A 785 11.28 5.56 18.53
N THR A 786 10.26 4.73 18.42
CA THR A 786 9.60 4.08 19.57
C THR A 786 10.34 2.81 19.98
N ALA A 787 10.16 2.41 21.23
CA ALA A 787 10.77 1.22 21.80
C ALA A 787 10.19 -0.09 21.25
N PHE A 788 8.93 -0.08 20.80
CA PHE A 788 8.22 -1.28 20.35
C PHE A 788 8.61 -1.63 18.91
N ALA A 789 9.73 -2.31 18.77
CA ALA A 789 10.30 -2.81 17.53
C ALA A 789 11.03 -4.12 17.78
N GLN A 790 11.59 -4.71 16.72
CA GLN A 790 12.63 -5.72 16.90
C GLN A 790 13.99 -5.03 17.03
N TRP A 791 14.73 -5.35 18.08
CA TRP A 791 16.07 -4.86 18.37
C TRP A 791 17.07 -5.98 18.15
N THR A 792 18.10 -5.72 17.36
CA THR A 792 19.17 -6.65 17.09
C THR A 792 20.46 -6.19 17.74
N VAL A 793 21.13 -7.08 18.45
CA VAL A 793 22.45 -6.87 19.04
C VAL A 793 23.42 -7.86 18.40
N LYS A 794 24.45 -7.35 17.72
CA LYS A 794 25.49 -8.15 17.07
C LYS A 794 26.85 -7.84 17.68
N ILE A 795 27.63 -8.87 17.99
CA ILE A 795 29.01 -8.76 18.46
C ILE A 795 29.93 -8.71 17.24
N GLU A 796 30.53 -7.56 16.96
CA GLU A 796 31.39 -7.38 15.78
C GLU A 796 32.79 -7.96 15.98
N ASN A 797 33.27 -8.02 17.22
CA ASN A 797 34.59 -8.52 17.56
C ASN A 797 34.55 -9.84 18.34
N ALA A 798 33.63 -10.75 18.01
CA ALA A 798 33.43 -12.01 18.73
C ALA A 798 34.71 -12.85 18.88
N ASN A 799 35.57 -12.89 17.86
CA ASN A 799 36.87 -13.60 17.89
C ASN A 799 37.86 -13.08 18.94
N SER A 800 37.60 -11.90 19.52
CA SER A 800 38.40 -11.31 20.61
C SER A 800 37.85 -11.63 21.99
N LEU A 801 36.74 -12.37 22.08
CA LEU A 801 36.01 -12.66 23.31
C LEU A 801 35.91 -14.18 23.54
N ASP A 802 35.99 -14.57 24.81
CA ASP A 802 35.51 -15.85 25.30
C ASP A 802 34.02 -15.72 25.67
N LEU A 803 33.17 -16.37 24.87
CA LEU A 803 31.72 -16.36 25.04
C LEU A 803 31.20 -17.56 25.85
N SER A 804 32.07 -18.47 26.32
CA SER A 804 31.64 -19.69 27.03
C SER A 804 30.93 -19.39 28.36
N GLY A 805 31.27 -18.27 29.01
CA GLY A 805 30.62 -17.77 30.23
C GLY A 805 29.43 -16.85 30.00
N LEU A 806 28.98 -16.65 28.75
CA LEU A 806 27.88 -15.76 28.44
C LEU A 806 26.56 -16.28 29.03
N THR A 807 25.86 -15.43 29.78
CA THR A 807 24.59 -15.74 30.46
C THR A 807 23.41 -14.92 29.94
N GLY A 808 23.67 -13.82 29.23
CA GLY A 808 22.64 -12.97 28.66
C GLY A 808 23.17 -11.57 28.31
N LEU A 809 22.24 -10.63 28.18
CA LEU A 809 22.51 -9.21 27.99
C LEU A 809 21.85 -8.38 29.09
N GLU A 810 22.50 -7.28 29.45
CA GLU A 810 21.87 -6.15 30.13
C GLU A 810 21.61 -5.05 29.11
N LEU A 811 20.34 -4.67 28.97
CA LEU A 811 19.88 -3.71 27.99
C LEU A 811 19.41 -2.44 28.69
N TYR A 812 19.75 -1.29 28.12
CA TYR A 812 19.48 0.01 28.72
C TYR A 812 19.01 1.02 27.67
N TRP A 813 17.97 1.79 27.99
CA TRP A 813 17.41 2.83 27.14
C TRP A 813 17.29 4.15 27.89
N GLU A 814 17.52 5.24 27.17
CA GLU A 814 17.12 6.59 27.57
C GLU A 814 16.08 7.09 26.58
N GLY A 815 15.14 7.90 27.07
CA GLY A 815 14.08 8.41 26.22
C GLY A 815 13.08 9.27 26.95
N ASN A 816 11.98 9.51 26.27
CA ASN A 816 10.86 10.34 26.71
C ASN A 816 9.55 9.57 26.51
N ALA A 817 8.62 9.67 27.44
CA ALA A 817 7.31 9.03 27.33
C ALA A 817 6.19 9.89 27.94
N ARG A 818 4.95 9.59 27.57
CA ARG A 818 3.76 10.06 28.30
C ARG A 818 3.35 8.99 29.29
N LEU A 819 3.71 9.17 30.55
CA LEU A 819 3.32 8.24 31.61
C LEU A 819 1.87 8.49 31.99
N ASN A 820 1.12 7.41 32.22
CA ASN A 820 -0.22 7.52 32.75
C ASN A 820 -0.11 8.04 34.18
N HIS A 821 -0.76 9.16 34.52
CA HIS A 821 -0.91 9.53 35.92
C HIS A 821 -1.65 8.39 36.60
N GLY A 822 -0.98 7.73 37.55
CA GLY A 822 -1.63 6.78 38.42
C GLY A 822 -2.79 7.49 39.11
N GLY A 823 -4.01 7.19 38.68
CA GLY A 823 -5.17 7.24 39.55
C GLY A 823 -4.94 6.21 40.63
N GLY A 824 -4.15 6.57 41.64
CA GLY A 824 -4.14 5.87 42.92
C GLY A 824 -5.56 5.97 43.44
N ASN A 825 -6.27 4.84 43.44
CA ASN A 825 -7.31 4.65 44.43
C ASN A 825 -6.61 4.78 45.79
N ALA A 826 -7.00 5.80 46.54
CA ALA A 826 -6.70 5.96 47.95
C ALA A 826 -7.18 4.73 48.75
#